data_AF-A0A2E8RJ39-F1
#
_entry.id   AF-A0A2E8RJ39-F1
#
_cell.length_a   1.000
_cell.length_b   1.000
_cell.length_c   1.000
_cell.angle_alpha   90.00
_cell.angle_beta   90.00
_cell.angle_gamma   90.00
#
_symmetry.space_group_name_H-M   'P 1'
#
loop_
_entity.id
_entity.type
_entity.pdbx_description
1 polymer ?
#
loop_
_entity_poly.entity_id
_entity_poly.type
_entity_poly.pdbx_seq_one_letter_code
_entity_poly.pdbx_strand_id
1 'polypeptide(L)'
;MKTLQDELAHEDEMLTLGCDRVRLLSNIRKRGQMESLSKWGEALTAHGIDQIVIHLRAIRKKIEKGVAGRSFALLSPIIHLPPQQVAACSLRTVIDSLSSCPTLHSVAMDLADKLWIETMLDRASKDELIKFKRGRNRKAHKMAAIRHMKWTDNWQPKEKMASGVFLIELIAKETGLIQIVKDHGYKPARRVVKATDECMAWIKDVKAQQELMTPNYLPMVIEPRPWPDGGYYKLPLKLLKSNDELVAKNCKGDEPFIKAANVHQSVAWMVNNWMLDQVEHAYDNNLEIGCLFPRDGWPVPPFPKHLDEDDPGVFKWRKRAKQIHERNDKTKGARIGQAKTLWVARRFKDEEKFYFPMSLDFRGRYYYRPPYLNPQGNDVSRSLLLFAEGTPINTEEELNWLRIHGANLYGLGKSDWQTRVDWVLEHEQLITGAGNDPWLNSEFWMRADKPWCFLAFARTYKEFKQHGWGYQCTLPIMLDCTCSGIQHYAALLKSEDMGRSVNLISSDRPQDIYSEVMTSVLKKLRKSEDPRARKWLMLEPDRSLAKPCVMTSPYSATSTAFYYYCYDWAQKRSKDLFAGKTWTTKPGAMTTMHFMAQLLHKETTALINPAVKAMEWFRKLGRLAGKDNIPLEWTTPSGLLVHQEYKNVKQTRIRLKYLSDVHMDIRTNIDQDDLDSGRMANALSPNVVHSFDSSHMSFSTLKAIALGVKNIGGVHDCFATTPSEMSKLRDAVRQSFSDMYSGDWFTAITTQLTQQIQRKDELLPKPELGDLDLTSVQTSNYFIT
;
A
#
# COMPACT_ATOMS: atom_id res chain seq x y z
N MET A 1 12.60 -35.10 -2.89
CA MET A 1 11.81 -34.26 -1.97
C MET A 1 12.76 -33.49 -1.06
N LYS A 2 12.52 -32.19 -0.89
CA LYS A 2 13.26 -31.35 0.06
C LYS A 2 12.99 -31.78 1.50
N THR A 3 13.98 -31.61 2.35
CA THR A 3 13.95 -31.99 3.76
C THR A 3 13.82 -30.76 4.65
N LEU A 4 13.52 -30.97 5.94
CA LEU A 4 13.58 -29.90 6.93
C LEU A 4 14.96 -29.22 6.98
N GLN A 5 16.04 -29.98 6.77
CA GLN A 5 17.39 -29.42 6.76
C GLN A 5 17.60 -28.46 5.58
N ASP A 6 17.01 -28.75 4.43
CA ASP A 6 17.05 -27.86 3.27
C ASP A 6 16.30 -26.56 3.54
N GLU A 7 15.13 -26.63 4.20
CA GLU A 7 14.37 -25.44 4.62
C GLU A 7 15.13 -24.61 5.65
N LEU A 8 15.73 -25.24 6.67
CA LEU A 8 16.50 -24.52 7.67
C LEU A 8 17.71 -23.79 7.05
N ALA A 9 18.40 -24.43 6.10
CA ALA A 9 19.46 -23.79 5.33
C ALA A 9 18.91 -22.64 4.46
N HIS A 10 17.72 -22.81 3.89
CA HIS A 10 17.06 -21.77 3.11
C HIS A 10 16.69 -20.55 3.97
N GLU A 11 16.16 -20.76 5.18
CA GLU A 11 15.85 -19.70 6.14
C GLU A 11 17.12 -18.97 6.63
N ASP A 12 18.24 -19.68 6.77
CA ASP A 12 19.55 -19.07 7.06
C ASP A 12 20.05 -18.18 5.93
N GLU A 13 19.77 -18.54 4.68
CA GLU A 13 20.02 -17.67 3.55
C GLU A 13 19.12 -16.43 3.60
N MET A 14 17.83 -16.56 3.96
CA MET A 14 16.93 -15.41 4.12
C MET A 14 17.45 -14.40 5.17
N LEU A 15 18.02 -14.89 6.27
CA LEU A 15 18.70 -14.06 7.27
C LEU A 15 19.92 -13.37 6.67
N THR A 16 20.78 -14.13 5.99
CA THR A 16 22.00 -13.60 5.36
C THR A 16 21.69 -12.50 4.34
N LEU A 17 20.70 -12.71 3.47
CA LEU A 17 20.19 -11.70 2.53
C LEU A 17 19.64 -10.46 3.26
N GLY A 18 19.00 -10.65 4.41
CA GLY A 18 18.57 -9.58 5.31
C GLY A 18 19.74 -8.75 5.83
N CYS A 19 20.75 -9.43 6.41
CA CYS A 19 21.98 -8.84 6.91
C CYS A 19 22.72 -8.04 5.83
N ASP A 20 22.91 -8.62 4.65
CA ASP A 20 23.60 -7.99 3.54
C ASP A 20 22.87 -6.73 3.05
N ARG A 21 21.54 -6.78 3.01
CA ARG A 21 20.72 -5.58 2.71
C ARG A 21 20.92 -4.50 3.76
N VAL A 22 20.90 -4.83 5.05
CA VAL A 22 21.12 -3.87 6.15
C VAL A 22 22.52 -3.25 6.04
N ARG A 23 23.54 -4.06 5.82
CA ARG A 23 24.94 -3.62 5.65
C ARG A 23 25.11 -2.73 4.43
N LEU A 24 24.55 -3.11 3.29
CA LEU A 24 24.57 -2.33 2.06
C LEU A 24 23.94 -0.94 2.28
N LEU A 25 22.73 -0.90 2.86
CA LEU A 25 22.05 0.36 3.16
C LEU A 25 22.82 1.20 4.18
N SER A 26 23.44 0.58 5.19
CA SER A 26 24.29 1.27 6.16
C SER A 26 25.52 1.88 5.49
N ASN A 27 26.19 1.14 4.60
CA ASN A 27 27.38 1.63 3.87
C ASN A 27 27.05 2.78 2.92
N ILE A 28 25.90 2.70 2.22
CA ILE A 28 25.42 3.79 1.35
C ILE A 28 25.15 5.04 2.19
N ARG A 29 24.47 4.91 3.33
CA ARG A 29 24.19 6.03 4.25
C ARG A 29 25.47 6.63 4.82
N LYS A 30 26.42 5.80 5.25
CA LYS A 30 27.72 6.25 5.77
C LYS A 30 28.52 7.03 4.72
N ARG A 31 28.63 6.52 3.49
CA ARG A 31 29.29 7.24 2.38
C ARG A 31 28.59 8.55 2.03
N GLY A 32 27.27 8.59 2.16
CA GLY A 32 26.46 9.77 1.90
C GLY A 32 26.36 10.77 3.05
N GLN A 33 26.95 10.50 4.23
CA GLN A 33 26.74 11.27 5.46
C GLN A 33 25.24 11.45 5.78
N MET A 34 24.49 10.35 5.74
CA MET A 34 23.04 10.28 5.99
C MET A 34 22.72 9.19 7.02
N GLU A 35 23.61 8.98 8.00
CA GLU A 35 23.43 7.97 9.04
C GLU A 35 22.29 8.33 9.99
N SER A 36 21.94 9.62 10.10
CA SER A 36 20.77 10.09 10.85
C SER A 36 19.43 9.60 10.26
N LEU A 37 19.43 9.07 9.02
CA LEU A 37 18.26 8.46 8.36
C LEU A 37 18.21 6.93 8.52
N SER A 38 19.11 6.36 9.32
CA SER A 38 19.01 4.97 9.74
C SER A 38 18.06 4.84 10.94
N LYS A 39 17.55 3.64 11.21
CA LYS A 39 16.68 3.39 12.37
C LYS A 39 17.34 3.79 13.70
N TRP A 40 18.63 3.49 13.88
CA TRP A 40 19.37 3.89 15.08
C TRP A 40 19.61 5.40 15.10
N GLY A 41 19.92 6.01 13.95
CA GLY A 41 20.10 7.46 13.83
C GLY A 41 18.82 8.24 14.13
N GLU A 42 17.66 7.75 13.69
CA GLU A 42 16.35 8.31 14.02
C GLU A 42 16.06 8.21 15.52
N ALA A 43 16.35 7.05 16.13
CA ALA A 43 16.19 6.86 17.58
C ALA A 43 17.13 7.78 18.39
N LEU A 44 18.39 7.92 18.00
CA LEU A 44 19.32 8.88 18.63
C LEU A 44 18.88 10.33 18.41
N THR A 45 18.30 10.64 17.25
CA THR A 45 17.78 12.00 17.00
C THR A 45 16.55 12.29 17.85
N ALA A 46 15.72 11.31 18.13
CA ALA A 46 14.59 11.45 19.06
C ALA A 46 15.08 11.56 20.52
N HIS A 47 16.22 10.95 20.84
CA HIS A 47 16.78 10.97 22.18
C HIS A 47 17.28 12.38 22.56
N GLY A 48 16.74 12.93 23.66
CA GLY A 48 17.17 14.22 24.22
C GLY A 48 16.76 15.45 23.41
N ILE A 49 15.98 15.30 22.33
CA ILE A 49 15.53 16.42 21.50
C ILE A 49 14.67 17.41 22.28
N ASP A 50 13.83 16.92 23.20
CA ASP A 50 12.95 17.76 24.03
C ASP A 50 13.76 18.64 25.00
N GLN A 51 14.81 18.07 25.62
CA GLN A 51 15.69 18.82 26.53
C GLN A 51 16.46 19.91 25.80
N ILE A 52 16.98 19.60 24.61
CA ILE A 52 17.64 20.59 23.75
C ILE A 52 16.65 21.69 23.37
N VAL A 53 15.41 21.35 22.99
CA VAL A 53 14.36 22.32 22.65
C VAL A 53 14.01 23.22 23.84
N ILE A 54 13.87 22.67 25.04
CA ILE A 54 13.62 23.43 26.27
C ILE A 54 14.75 24.44 26.51
N HIS A 55 16.00 24.00 26.41
CA HIS A 55 17.16 24.87 26.61
C HIS A 55 17.23 25.98 25.53
N LEU A 56 16.99 25.64 24.26
CA LEU A 56 16.94 26.61 23.18
C LEU A 56 15.82 27.66 23.37
N ARG A 57 14.64 27.25 23.85
CA ARG A 57 13.55 28.18 24.20
C ARG A 57 13.97 29.13 25.34
N ALA A 58 14.61 28.61 26.38
CA ALA A 58 15.07 29.41 27.50
C ALA A 58 16.11 30.46 27.06
N ILE A 59 17.04 30.08 26.20
CA ILE A 59 18.06 30.98 25.64
C ILE A 59 17.41 32.05 24.74
N ARG A 60 16.50 31.65 23.87
CA ARG A 60 15.76 32.59 23.02
C ARG A 60 15.04 33.65 23.84
N LYS A 61 14.36 33.25 24.93
CA LYS A 61 13.70 34.18 25.85
C LYS A 61 14.67 35.13 26.55
N LYS A 62 15.89 34.68 26.87
CA LYS A 62 16.96 35.55 27.43
C LYS A 62 17.47 36.57 26.42
N ILE A 63 17.63 36.17 25.16
CA ILE A 63 18.05 37.04 24.06
C ILE A 63 16.98 38.11 23.79
N GLU A 64 15.70 37.71 23.70
CA GLU A 64 14.57 38.61 23.46
C GLU A 64 14.39 39.65 24.58
N LYS A 65 14.70 39.29 25.84
CA LYS A 65 14.64 40.20 26.99
C LYS A 65 15.84 41.13 27.15
N GLY A 66 16.87 41.00 26.30
CA GLY A 66 18.09 41.83 26.39
C GLY A 66 18.95 41.56 27.63
N VAL A 67 18.68 40.49 28.38
CA VAL A 67 19.42 40.09 29.61
C VAL A 67 20.61 39.18 29.29
N ALA A 68 20.87 38.93 28.00
CA ALA A 68 21.89 38.02 27.55
C ALA A 68 23.26 38.75 27.49
N GLY A 69 24.30 38.19 28.13
CA GLY A 69 25.65 38.77 28.13
C GLY A 69 26.29 38.88 26.73
N ARG A 70 27.41 39.61 26.59
CA ARG A 70 28.09 39.89 25.30
C ARG A 70 28.33 38.66 24.41
N SER A 71 28.55 37.48 25.00
CA SER A 71 28.75 36.22 24.26
C SER A 71 27.50 35.69 23.53
N PHE A 72 26.29 36.09 23.96
CA PHE A 72 25.03 35.67 23.33
C PHE A 72 24.71 36.43 22.04
N ALA A 73 25.34 37.59 21.80
CA ALA A 73 25.20 38.33 20.55
C ALA A 73 25.66 37.50 19.32
N LEU A 74 26.64 36.60 19.52
CA LEU A 74 27.17 35.71 18.48
C LEU A 74 26.26 34.50 18.19
N LEU A 75 25.18 34.30 18.96
CA LEU A 75 24.22 33.20 18.79
C LEU A 75 22.98 33.59 17.98
N SER A 76 23.01 34.74 17.29
CA SER A 76 21.96 35.19 16.36
C SER A 76 21.50 34.09 15.35
N PRO A 77 22.38 33.24 14.79
CA PRO A 77 21.96 32.12 13.94
C PRO A 77 20.88 31.20 14.51
N ILE A 78 20.84 31.00 15.82
CA ILE A 78 19.96 30.04 16.51
C ILE A 78 18.52 30.56 16.62
N ILE A 79 18.30 31.88 16.63
CA ILE A 79 16.97 32.47 16.82
C ILE A 79 16.14 32.54 15.54
N HIS A 80 16.79 32.37 14.38
CA HIS A 80 16.14 32.54 13.08
C HIS A 80 15.22 31.38 12.67
N LEU A 81 15.34 30.22 13.32
CA LEU A 81 14.45 29.08 13.14
C LEU A 81 13.72 28.73 14.44
N PRO A 82 12.54 28.09 14.37
CA PRO A 82 11.93 27.42 15.51
C PRO A 82 12.93 26.52 16.25
N PRO A 83 12.98 26.54 17.60
CA PRO A 83 13.91 25.73 18.39
C PRO A 83 13.93 24.24 18.03
N GLN A 84 12.78 23.70 17.65
CA GLN A 84 12.62 22.32 17.21
C GLN A 84 13.39 22.02 15.91
N GLN A 85 13.36 22.93 14.93
CA GLN A 85 14.13 22.78 13.68
C GLN A 85 15.63 22.91 13.93
N VAL A 86 16.04 23.82 14.83
CA VAL A 86 17.45 23.96 15.22
C VAL A 86 17.95 22.69 15.88
N ALA A 87 17.21 22.13 16.85
CA ALA A 87 17.55 20.90 17.54
C ALA A 87 17.66 19.72 16.56
N ALA A 88 16.65 19.54 15.70
CA ALA A 88 16.62 18.49 14.69
C ALA A 88 17.80 18.59 13.69
N CYS A 89 18.08 19.79 13.18
CA CYS A 89 19.20 20.04 12.26
C CYS A 89 20.55 19.73 12.94
N SER A 90 20.70 20.15 14.20
CA SER A 90 21.92 19.98 14.98
C SER A 90 22.20 18.52 15.29
N LEU A 91 21.21 17.80 15.85
CA LEU A 91 21.33 16.38 16.17
C LEU A 91 21.64 15.54 14.94
N ARG A 92 20.93 15.76 13.83
CA ARG A 92 21.20 15.02 12.58
C ARG A 92 22.62 15.25 12.07
N THR A 93 23.06 16.50 12.06
CA THR A 93 24.42 16.85 11.61
C THR A 93 25.49 16.19 12.46
N VAL A 94 25.30 16.19 13.78
CA VAL A 94 26.21 15.51 14.72
C VAL A 94 26.19 14.01 14.49
N ILE A 95 25.02 13.39 14.38
CA ILE A 95 24.84 11.93 14.17
C ILE A 95 25.51 11.49 12.85
N ASP A 96 25.33 12.24 11.78
CA ASP A 96 25.97 11.99 10.46
C ASP A 96 27.49 12.07 10.52
N SER A 97 28.04 12.70 11.55
CA SER A 97 29.47 12.93 11.73
C SER A 97 30.14 11.91 12.66
N LEU A 98 29.37 11.14 13.46
CA LEU A 98 29.87 10.24 14.50
C LEU A 98 30.88 9.22 13.97
N SER A 99 30.61 8.64 12.79
CA SER A 99 31.48 7.63 12.18
C SER A 99 32.80 8.17 11.63
N SER A 100 32.96 9.49 11.53
CA SER A 100 34.13 10.13 10.90
C SER A 100 35.11 10.78 11.88
N CYS A 101 34.80 10.79 13.19
CA CYS A 101 35.60 11.43 14.25
C CYS A 101 36.19 12.80 13.85
N PRO A 102 35.37 13.73 13.34
CA PRO A 102 35.84 14.99 12.77
C PRO A 102 36.34 15.96 13.86
N THR A 103 37.08 16.98 13.42
CA THR A 103 37.46 18.09 14.31
C THR A 103 36.23 18.88 14.74
N LEU A 104 36.25 19.42 15.96
CA LEU A 104 35.17 20.28 16.49
C LEU A 104 34.88 21.45 15.54
N HIS A 105 35.92 22.03 14.97
CA HIS A 105 35.79 23.10 14.00
C HIS A 105 35.02 22.66 12.75
N SER A 106 35.35 21.48 12.20
CA SER A 106 34.67 20.97 11.00
C SER A 106 33.18 20.71 11.24
N VAL A 107 32.81 20.10 12.37
CA VAL A 107 31.40 19.83 12.69
C VAL A 107 30.65 21.13 12.98
N ALA A 108 31.25 22.05 13.73
CA ALA A 108 30.63 23.33 14.05
C ALA A 108 30.33 24.13 12.77
N MET A 109 31.27 24.16 11.81
CA MET A 109 31.08 24.84 10.54
C MET A 109 30.04 24.15 9.65
N ASP A 110 30.05 22.81 9.55
CA ASP A 110 29.05 22.09 8.75
C ASP A 110 27.64 22.24 9.33
N LEU A 111 27.50 22.17 10.66
CA LEU A 111 26.25 22.42 11.38
C LEU A 111 25.76 23.84 11.11
N ALA A 112 26.62 24.85 11.26
CA ALA A 112 26.25 26.23 10.99
C ALA A 112 25.85 26.46 9.52
N ASP A 113 26.54 25.83 8.56
CA ASP A 113 26.18 25.92 7.14
C ASP A 113 24.83 25.24 6.84
N LYS A 114 24.57 24.07 7.43
CA LYS A 114 23.29 23.37 7.30
C LYS A 114 22.15 24.17 7.94
N LEU A 115 22.37 24.73 9.13
CA LEU A 115 21.41 25.61 9.81
C LEU A 115 21.16 26.88 8.99
N TRP A 116 22.20 27.45 8.40
CA TRP A 116 22.09 28.61 7.51
C TRP A 116 21.23 28.28 6.30
N ILE A 117 21.51 27.17 5.61
CA ILE A 117 20.72 26.73 4.47
C ILE A 117 19.25 26.55 4.86
N GLU A 118 18.96 25.84 5.96
CA GLU A 118 17.59 25.65 6.45
C GLU A 118 16.89 26.99 6.73
N THR A 119 17.60 27.94 7.35
CA THR A 119 17.07 29.29 7.61
C THR A 119 16.70 30.02 6.33
N MET A 120 17.57 29.98 5.32
CA MET A 120 17.31 30.67 4.05
C MET A 120 16.16 30.02 3.28
N LEU A 121 16.10 28.68 3.27
CA LEU A 121 14.98 27.95 2.68
C LEU A 121 13.69 28.18 3.48
N ASP A 122 13.78 28.52 4.77
CA ASP A 122 12.60 28.85 5.53
C ASP A 122 11.93 30.14 5.08
N ARG A 123 12.77 31.14 4.78
CA ARG A 123 12.38 32.46 4.28
C ARG A 123 12.07 32.50 2.78
N ALA A 124 12.47 31.48 2.04
CA ALA A 124 12.32 31.42 0.59
C ALA A 124 10.84 31.39 0.16
N SER A 125 10.52 32.12 -0.89
CA SER A 125 9.23 32.07 -1.56
C SER A 125 8.95 30.68 -2.17
N LYS A 126 7.68 30.38 -2.47
CA LYS A 126 7.30 29.12 -3.13
C LYS A 126 8.06 28.91 -4.44
N ASP A 127 8.25 29.96 -5.23
CA ASP A 127 8.94 29.89 -6.52
C ASP A 127 10.44 29.62 -6.35
N GLU A 128 11.09 30.27 -5.38
CA GLU A 128 12.49 30.00 -5.03
C GLU A 128 12.70 28.57 -4.54
N LEU A 129 11.79 28.04 -3.72
CA LEU A 129 11.82 26.65 -3.28
C LEU A 129 11.65 25.66 -4.44
N ILE A 130 10.77 25.94 -5.38
CA ILE A 130 10.59 25.12 -6.58
C ILE A 130 11.87 25.13 -7.43
N LYS A 131 12.50 26.30 -7.63
CA LYS A 131 13.77 26.43 -8.35
C LYS A 131 14.90 25.69 -7.64
N PHE A 132 15.00 25.83 -6.32
CA PHE A 132 16.00 25.13 -5.50
C PHE A 132 15.88 23.62 -5.63
N LYS A 133 14.66 23.07 -5.50
CA LYS A 133 14.40 21.64 -5.63
C LYS A 133 14.66 21.07 -7.02
N ARG A 134 14.48 21.88 -8.06
CA ARG A 134 14.81 21.52 -9.45
C ARG A 134 16.30 21.66 -9.79
N GLY A 135 17.06 22.33 -8.93
CA GLY A 135 18.48 22.61 -9.13
C GLY A 135 19.37 21.37 -9.00
N ARG A 136 20.65 21.51 -9.38
CA ARG A 136 21.64 20.43 -9.27
C ARG A 136 21.90 20.04 -7.81
N ASN A 137 22.07 18.76 -7.54
CA ASN A 137 22.20 18.23 -6.18
C ASN A 137 23.53 18.52 -5.47
N ARG A 138 24.56 19.01 -6.16
CA ARG A 138 25.88 19.30 -5.56
C ARG A 138 25.77 20.45 -4.55
N LYS A 139 26.37 20.29 -3.35
CA LYS A 139 26.37 21.29 -2.25
C LYS A 139 26.71 22.70 -2.75
N ALA A 140 27.76 22.84 -3.55
CA ALA A 140 28.17 24.13 -4.12
C ALA A 140 27.07 24.81 -4.97
N HIS A 141 26.33 24.06 -5.79
CA HIS A 141 25.24 24.60 -6.59
C HIS A 141 24.02 24.97 -5.73
N LYS A 142 23.70 24.16 -4.71
CA LYS A 142 22.65 24.48 -3.75
C LYS A 142 22.95 25.76 -2.97
N MET A 143 24.19 25.92 -2.50
CA MET A 143 24.64 27.13 -1.80
C MET A 143 24.61 28.36 -2.73
N ALA A 144 25.05 28.23 -3.98
CA ALA A 144 24.97 29.32 -4.95
C ALA A 144 23.51 29.72 -5.24
N ALA A 145 22.61 28.74 -5.45
CA ALA A 145 21.19 29.01 -5.68
C ALA A 145 20.55 29.77 -4.51
N ILE A 146 20.90 29.42 -3.27
CA ILE A 146 20.42 30.12 -2.08
C ILE A 146 20.94 31.56 -2.05
N ARG A 147 22.22 31.80 -2.37
CA ARG A 147 22.79 33.16 -2.42
C ARG A 147 22.09 34.11 -3.39
N HIS A 148 21.39 33.58 -4.38
CA HIS A 148 20.58 34.37 -5.32
C HIS A 148 19.12 34.57 -4.88
N MET A 149 18.72 34.06 -3.71
CA MET A 149 17.38 34.28 -3.16
C MET A 149 17.26 35.68 -2.55
N LYS A 150 16.05 36.25 -2.59
CA LYS A 150 15.78 37.65 -2.24
C LYS A 150 16.08 37.99 -0.77
N TRP A 151 15.85 37.05 0.14
CA TRP A 151 15.95 37.27 1.60
C TRP A 151 17.14 36.54 2.22
N THR A 152 18.27 36.54 1.51
CA THR A 152 19.47 35.85 1.95
C THR A 152 20.32 36.74 2.85
N ASP A 153 20.58 36.28 4.07
CA ASP A 153 21.51 36.91 5.00
C ASP A 153 22.81 36.11 5.06
N ASN A 154 23.98 36.76 5.05
CA ASN A 154 25.26 36.06 5.24
C ASN A 154 25.71 36.15 6.70
N TRP A 155 25.76 35.02 7.39
CA TRP A 155 26.27 34.95 8.76
C TRP A 155 27.80 35.09 8.78
N GLN A 156 28.31 35.86 9.74
CA GLN A 156 29.73 36.05 9.91
C GLN A 156 30.40 34.76 10.39
N PRO A 157 31.68 34.49 10.02
CA PRO A 157 32.38 33.29 10.45
C PRO A 157 32.41 33.09 11.97
N LYS A 158 32.49 34.19 12.74
CA LYS A 158 32.47 34.16 14.21
C LYS A 158 31.11 33.69 14.76
N GLU A 159 30.01 34.13 14.17
CA GLU A 159 28.64 33.74 14.57
C GLU A 159 28.36 32.28 14.23
N LYS A 160 28.78 31.85 13.03
CA LYS A 160 28.71 30.44 12.59
C LYS A 160 29.44 29.53 13.56
N MET A 161 30.70 29.86 13.86
CA MET A 161 31.53 29.06 14.75
C MET A 161 30.95 29.04 16.18
N ALA A 162 30.55 30.19 16.72
CA ALA A 162 29.98 30.27 18.07
C ALA A 162 28.70 29.44 18.20
N SER A 163 27.79 29.55 17.23
CA SER A 163 26.52 28.83 17.21
C SER A 163 26.73 27.32 17.00
N GLY A 164 27.63 26.93 16.09
CA GLY A 164 27.99 25.53 15.86
C GLY A 164 28.59 24.86 17.09
N VAL A 165 29.58 25.51 17.74
CA VAL A 165 30.19 24.98 18.98
C VAL A 165 29.16 24.92 20.10
N PHE A 166 28.36 25.97 20.29
CA PHE A 166 27.33 26.01 21.33
C PHE A 166 26.34 24.84 21.19
N LEU A 167 25.85 24.57 19.97
CA LEU A 167 24.90 23.48 19.73
C LEU A 167 25.53 22.10 19.95
N ILE A 168 26.80 21.91 19.59
CA ILE A 168 27.52 20.65 19.85
C ILE A 168 27.72 20.45 21.35
N GLU A 169 28.14 21.48 22.08
CA GLU A 169 28.32 21.41 23.55
C GLU A 169 26.99 21.18 24.27
N LEU A 170 25.90 21.79 23.77
CA LEU A 170 24.55 21.53 24.27
C LEU A 170 24.13 20.08 24.04
N ILE A 171 24.35 19.53 22.85
CA ILE A 171 24.06 18.12 22.57
C ILE A 171 24.88 17.20 23.48
N ALA A 172 26.19 17.45 23.62
CA ALA A 172 27.06 16.68 24.51
C ALA A 172 26.52 16.66 25.95
N LYS A 173 26.10 17.83 26.45
CA LYS A 173 25.60 17.99 27.82
C LYS A 173 24.26 17.30 28.06
N GLU A 174 23.27 17.53 27.20
CA GLU A 174 21.89 17.09 27.45
C GLU A 174 21.64 15.62 27.04
N THR A 175 22.47 15.07 26.14
CA THR A 175 22.22 13.73 25.58
C THR A 175 23.27 12.69 25.97
N GLY A 176 24.48 13.10 26.37
CA GLY A 176 25.59 12.17 26.63
C GLY A 176 26.06 11.36 25.40
N LEU A 177 25.54 11.65 24.20
CA LEU A 177 25.84 10.89 22.99
C LEU A 177 27.27 11.09 22.47
N ILE A 178 27.83 12.26 22.76
CA ILE A 178 29.13 12.71 22.24
C ILE A 178 29.98 13.32 23.35
N GLN A 179 31.29 13.26 23.15
CA GLN A 179 32.30 13.91 23.96
C GLN A 179 33.27 14.70 23.07
N ILE A 180 33.77 15.81 23.61
CA ILE A 180 34.78 16.64 22.94
C ILE A 180 36.13 16.36 23.59
N VAL A 181 37.01 15.68 22.87
CA VAL A 181 38.33 15.27 23.38
C VAL A 181 39.46 15.95 22.62
N LYS A 182 40.63 16.10 23.24
CA LYS A 182 41.85 16.52 22.54
C LYS A 182 42.51 15.28 21.92
N ASP A 183 42.60 15.27 20.60
CA ASP A 183 43.35 14.27 19.87
C ASP A 183 44.82 14.67 19.83
N HIS A 184 45.65 13.90 20.53
CA HIS A 184 47.11 14.07 20.62
C HIS A 184 47.86 13.38 19.47
N GLY A 185 47.15 12.67 18.56
CA GLY A 185 47.74 12.09 17.35
C GLY A 185 48.16 13.13 16.30
N TYR A 186 47.72 14.38 16.46
CA TYR A 186 48.13 15.51 15.63
C TYR A 186 48.91 16.54 16.45
N LYS A 187 49.90 17.21 15.83
CA LYS A 187 50.63 18.33 16.43
C LYS A 187 50.33 19.62 15.64
N PRO A 188 49.77 20.67 16.26
CA PRO A 188 49.26 20.74 17.62
C PRO A 188 48.00 19.87 17.83
N ALA A 189 47.76 19.45 19.09
CA ALA A 189 46.60 18.63 19.44
C ALA A 189 45.29 19.33 19.07
N ARG A 190 44.36 18.60 18.46
CA ARG A 190 43.10 19.16 17.93
C ARG A 190 41.92 18.71 18.78
N ARG A 191 40.94 19.60 19.03
CA ARG A 191 39.65 19.18 19.61
C ARG A 191 38.85 18.42 18.54
N VAL A 192 38.43 17.21 18.85
CA VAL A 192 37.61 16.35 17.99
C VAL A 192 36.31 15.98 18.70
N VAL A 193 35.26 15.75 17.91
CA VAL A 193 33.96 15.25 18.40
C VAL A 193 33.96 13.75 18.21
N LYS A 194 33.81 13.01 19.31
CA LYS A 194 33.69 11.54 19.30
C LYS A 194 32.37 11.13 19.93
N ALA A 195 31.77 10.05 19.44
CA ALA A 195 30.73 9.38 20.19
C ALA A 195 31.30 8.86 21.53
N THR A 196 30.46 8.80 22.56
CA THR A 196 30.82 8.12 23.81
C THR A 196 30.88 6.60 23.58
N ASP A 197 31.64 5.89 24.42
CA ASP A 197 31.76 4.43 24.31
C ASP A 197 30.40 3.73 24.50
N GLU A 198 29.57 4.26 25.41
CA GLU A 198 28.19 3.82 25.61
C GLU A 198 27.34 4.00 24.35
N CYS A 199 27.40 5.17 23.70
CA CYS A 199 26.69 5.44 22.45
C CYS A 199 27.16 4.49 21.33
N MET A 200 28.47 4.26 21.19
CA MET A 200 29.00 3.34 20.19
C MET A 200 28.63 1.88 20.46
N ALA A 201 28.63 1.46 21.73
CA ALA A 201 28.19 0.13 22.15
C ALA A 201 26.69 -0.07 21.81
N TRP A 202 25.85 0.92 22.12
CA TRP A 202 24.42 0.90 21.78
C TRP A 202 24.19 0.87 20.25
N ILE A 203 24.92 1.69 19.48
CA ILE A 203 24.83 1.66 18.00
C ILE A 203 25.22 0.27 17.47
N LYS A 204 26.28 -0.33 18.01
CA LYS A 204 26.74 -1.67 17.61
C LYS A 204 25.70 -2.73 17.93
N ASP A 205 25.12 -2.69 19.12
CA ASP A 205 24.05 -3.61 19.54
C ASP A 205 22.82 -3.47 18.64
N VAL A 206 22.28 -2.25 18.46
CA VAL A 206 21.12 -2.01 17.60
C VAL A 206 21.37 -2.44 16.15
N LYS A 207 22.58 -2.24 15.63
CA LYS A 207 22.96 -2.74 14.30
C LYS A 207 22.96 -4.26 14.24
N ALA A 208 23.55 -4.94 15.24
CA ALA A 208 23.54 -6.40 15.31
C ALA A 208 22.12 -6.96 15.42
N GLN A 209 21.27 -6.37 16.26
CA GLN A 209 19.86 -6.74 16.37
C GLN A 209 19.10 -6.50 15.06
N GLN A 210 19.36 -5.41 14.35
CA GLN A 210 18.71 -5.14 13.05
C GLN A 210 19.09 -6.15 11.98
N GLU A 211 20.35 -6.57 11.94
CA GLU A 211 20.80 -7.62 11.03
C GLU A 211 20.00 -8.92 11.26
N LEU A 212 19.79 -9.32 12.52
CA LEU A 212 19.03 -10.51 12.89
C LEU A 212 17.51 -10.36 12.67
N MET A 213 16.96 -9.18 12.96
CA MET A 213 15.50 -8.95 13.00
C MET A 213 14.90 -8.51 11.65
N THR A 214 15.67 -8.50 10.57
CA THR A 214 15.18 -8.07 9.25
C THR A 214 15.46 -9.06 8.12
N PRO A 215 15.04 -10.34 8.26
CA PRO A 215 15.20 -11.32 7.21
C PRO A 215 14.52 -10.87 5.91
N ASN A 216 15.03 -11.39 4.79
CA ASN A 216 14.39 -11.27 3.50
C ASN A 216 13.50 -12.49 3.25
N TYR A 217 12.26 -12.45 3.73
CA TYR A 217 11.29 -13.54 3.62
C TYR A 217 11.05 -13.97 2.16
N LEU A 218 11.19 -15.27 1.89
CA LEU A 218 10.98 -15.95 0.61
C LEU A 218 9.95 -17.09 0.79
N PRO A 219 9.39 -17.65 -0.30
CA PRO A 219 8.60 -18.88 -0.22
C PRO A 219 9.38 -20.02 0.46
N MET A 220 8.66 -20.95 1.09
CA MET A 220 9.25 -22.12 1.76
C MET A 220 9.32 -23.31 0.79
N VAL A 221 10.36 -24.13 0.86
CA VAL A 221 10.53 -25.33 0.02
C VAL A 221 9.88 -26.58 0.61
N ILE A 222 9.38 -26.48 1.85
CA ILE A 222 8.50 -27.46 2.49
C ILE A 222 7.26 -26.77 3.06
N GLU A 223 6.28 -27.57 3.49
CA GLU A 223 5.05 -27.04 4.08
C GLU A 223 5.34 -26.19 5.34
N PRO A 224 4.73 -25.00 5.47
CA PRO A 224 4.90 -24.13 6.63
C PRO A 224 4.41 -24.81 7.91
N ARG A 225 5.02 -24.46 9.05
CA ARG A 225 4.56 -24.94 10.36
C ARG A 225 3.12 -24.48 10.60
N PRO A 226 2.21 -25.34 11.08
CA PRO A 226 0.84 -24.94 11.37
C PRO A 226 0.77 -23.95 12.53
N TRP A 227 -0.11 -22.95 12.40
CA TRP A 227 -0.52 -22.05 13.47
C TRP A 227 -1.21 -22.81 14.61
N PRO A 228 -1.08 -22.37 15.88
CA PRO A 228 -0.73 -21.01 16.34
C PRO A 228 0.77 -20.66 16.51
N ASP A 229 1.68 -21.63 16.40
CA ASP A 229 3.14 -21.38 16.47
C ASP A 229 3.81 -21.38 15.07
N GLY A 230 3.01 -21.07 14.05
CA GLY A 230 3.24 -21.46 12.67
C GLY A 230 4.08 -20.50 11.82
N GLY A 231 4.12 -20.80 10.53
CA GLY A 231 4.89 -20.05 9.53
C GLY A 231 6.22 -20.73 9.22
N TYR A 232 7.31 -20.00 9.46
CA TYR A 232 8.68 -20.49 9.26
C TYR A 232 9.15 -21.34 10.46
N TYR A 233 10.18 -22.17 10.27
CA TYR A 233 10.72 -23.05 11.31
C TYR A 233 11.73 -22.34 12.23
N LYS A 234 12.51 -21.39 11.69
CA LYS A 234 13.55 -20.63 12.40
C LYS A 234 13.25 -19.14 12.43
N LEU A 235 12.68 -18.57 11.36
CA LEU A 235 12.39 -17.14 11.28
C LEU A 235 11.15 -16.77 12.11
N PRO A 236 11.18 -15.61 12.80
CA PRO A 236 10.01 -15.16 13.54
C PRO A 236 8.88 -14.76 12.58
N LEU A 237 7.69 -15.29 12.84
CA LEU A 237 6.44 -14.86 12.21
C LEU A 237 5.34 -14.84 13.26
N LYS A 238 4.45 -13.84 13.18
CA LYS A 238 3.24 -13.76 14.02
C LYS A 238 2.02 -14.02 13.15
N LEU A 239 1.01 -14.70 13.72
CA LEU A 239 -0.24 -14.94 13.03
C LEU A 239 -0.91 -13.59 12.77
N LEU A 240 -1.06 -12.75 13.79
CA LEU A 240 -1.57 -11.39 13.62
C LEU A 240 -0.43 -10.38 13.52
N LYS A 241 -0.56 -9.47 12.55
CA LYS A 241 0.36 -8.33 12.39
C LYS A 241 0.34 -7.36 13.57
N SER A 242 -0.73 -7.34 14.36
CA SER A 242 -0.89 -6.55 15.58
C SER A 242 -1.89 -7.22 16.52
N ASN A 243 -1.86 -6.88 17.81
CA ASN A 243 -2.74 -7.43 18.86
C ASN A 243 -2.61 -8.96 19.06
N ASP A 244 -1.53 -9.54 18.57
CA ASP A 244 -1.25 -10.99 18.60
C ASP A 244 -1.32 -11.57 20.02
N GLU A 245 -0.73 -10.89 21.01
CA GLU A 245 -0.77 -11.32 22.42
C GLU A 245 -2.19 -11.26 23.02
N LEU A 246 -3.00 -10.28 22.61
CA LEU A 246 -4.38 -10.16 23.07
C LEU A 246 -5.22 -11.30 22.48
N VAL A 247 -5.07 -11.57 21.19
CA VAL A 247 -5.81 -12.64 20.52
C VAL A 247 -5.38 -14.02 21.01
N ALA A 248 -4.08 -14.26 21.21
CA ALA A 248 -3.58 -15.50 21.77
C ALA A 248 -4.16 -15.81 23.17
N LYS A 249 -4.44 -14.79 24.00
CA LYS A 249 -5.11 -14.96 25.30
C LYS A 249 -6.60 -15.30 25.20
N ASN A 250 -7.23 -14.95 24.08
CA ASN A 250 -8.68 -15.08 23.88
C ASN A 250 -9.04 -16.20 22.88
N CYS A 251 -8.07 -16.93 22.38
CA CYS A 251 -8.25 -18.03 21.43
C CYS A 251 -7.79 -19.37 22.01
N LYS A 252 -8.44 -20.45 21.58
CA LYS A 252 -8.16 -21.85 21.90
C LYS A 252 -7.15 -22.48 20.95
N GLY A 253 -6.93 -21.87 19.78
CA GLY A 253 -5.99 -22.34 18.75
C GLY A 253 -6.65 -23.19 17.65
N ASP A 254 -7.94 -23.49 17.76
CA ASP A 254 -8.70 -24.29 16.80
C ASP A 254 -9.83 -23.50 16.11
N GLU A 255 -9.83 -22.18 16.27
CA GLU A 255 -10.81 -21.30 15.63
C GLU A 255 -10.78 -21.43 14.10
N PRO A 256 -11.93 -21.26 13.43
CA PRO A 256 -12.04 -21.28 11.98
C PRO A 256 -10.97 -20.45 11.25
N PHE A 257 -10.66 -19.24 11.74
CA PHE A 257 -9.68 -18.38 11.08
C PHE A 257 -8.25 -18.95 11.12
N ILE A 258 -7.89 -19.67 12.18
CA ILE A 258 -6.58 -20.34 12.33
C ILE A 258 -6.52 -21.55 11.41
N LYS A 259 -7.57 -22.38 11.41
CA LYS A 259 -7.70 -23.55 10.54
C LYS A 259 -7.62 -23.15 9.06
N ALA A 260 -8.31 -22.08 8.66
CA ALA A 260 -8.24 -21.56 7.30
C ALA A 260 -6.86 -21.00 6.93
N ALA A 261 -6.16 -20.35 7.87
CA ALA A 261 -4.78 -19.91 7.66
C ALA A 261 -3.84 -21.09 7.36
N ASN A 262 -4.01 -22.20 8.11
CA ASN A 262 -3.25 -23.43 7.89
C ASN A 262 -3.54 -24.05 6.51
N VAL A 263 -4.80 -24.08 6.08
CA VAL A 263 -5.16 -24.53 4.73
C VAL A 263 -4.50 -23.68 3.65
N HIS A 264 -4.56 -22.35 3.74
CA HIS A 264 -4.00 -21.51 2.69
C HIS A 264 -2.48 -21.58 2.57
N GLN A 265 -1.77 -21.76 3.70
CA GLN A 265 -0.31 -21.88 3.68
C GLN A 265 0.17 -23.29 3.27
N SER A 266 -0.68 -24.33 3.41
CA SER A 266 -0.37 -25.69 2.98
C SER A 266 -0.59 -25.92 1.48
N VAL A 267 -1.17 -24.97 0.75
CA VAL A 267 -1.33 -25.08 -0.70
C VAL A 267 0.03 -25.00 -1.38
N ALA A 268 0.35 -26.03 -2.17
CA ALA A 268 1.59 -26.14 -2.91
C ALA A 268 1.51 -25.37 -4.24
N TRP A 269 2.54 -24.58 -4.52
CA TRP A 269 2.68 -23.77 -5.72
C TRP A 269 3.94 -24.14 -6.49
N MET A 270 3.97 -23.85 -7.78
CA MET A 270 5.14 -23.97 -8.64
C MET A 270 5.27 -22.75 -9.56
N VAL A 271 6.47 -22.54 -10.11
CA VAL A 271 6.69 -21.47 -11.10
C VAL A 271 6.15 -21.92 -12.45
N ASN A 272 5.43 -21.02 -13.13
CA ASN A 272 5.11 -21.17 -14.54
C ASN A 272 6.33 -20.82 -15.40
N ASN A 273 7.17 -21.81 -15.67
CA ASN A 273 8.43 -21.60 -16.40
C ASN A 273 8.21 -21.04 -17.82
N TRP A 274 7.17 -21.51 -18.52
CA TRP A 274 6.85 -20.97 -19.84
C TRP A 274 6.49 -19.48 -19.80
N MET A 275 5.71 -19.06 -18.80
CA MET A 275 5.42 -17.64 -18.58
C MET A 275 6.64 -16.85 -18.12
N LEU A 276 7.52 -17.44 -17.31
CA LEU A 276 8.77 -16.81 -16.90
C LEU A 276 9.58 -16.41 -18.13
N ASP A 277 9.76 -17.31 -19.10
CA ASP A 277 10.47 -17.03 -20.35
C ASP A 277 9.82 -15.86 -21.12
N GLN A 278 8.48 -15.81 -21.20
CA GLN A 278 7.79 -14.73 -21.92
C GLN A 278 7.91 -13.37 -21.21
N VAL A 279 7.77 -13.36 -19.88
CA VAL A 279 7.91 -12.13 -19.10
C VAL A 279 9.36 -11.63 -19.16
N GLU A 280 10.34 -12.53 -19.10
CA GLU A 280 11.76 -12.19 -19.23
C GLU A 280 12.09 -11.64 -20.61
N HIS A 281 11.56 -12.24 -21.68
CA HIS A 281 11.72 -11.71 -23.02
C HIS A 281 11.23 -10.26 -23.11
N ALA A 282 10.02 -9.95 -22.61
CA ALA A 282 9.54 -8.56 -22.58
C ALA A 282 10.38 -7.66 -21.69
N TYR A 283 10.82 -8.16 -20.54
CA TYR A 283 11.61 -7.40 -19.57
C TYR A 283 12.98 -7.00 -20.14
N ASP A 284 13.68 -7.93 -20.78
CA ASP A 284 15.01 -7.72 -21.35
C ASP A 284 14.95 -6.91 -22.65
N ASN A 285 13.86 -6.99 -23.41
CA ASN A 285 13.60 -6.11 -24.56
C ASN A 285 12.98 -4.75 -24.17
N ASN A 286 12.88 -4.46 -22.87
CA ASN A 286 12.41 -3.17 -22.35
C ASN A 286 10.99 -2.81 -22.84
N LEU A 287 10.11 -3.81 -23.00
CA LEU A 287 8.73 -3.64 -23.46
C LEU A 287 7.81 -3.17 -22.33
N GLU A 288 6.76 -2.42 -22.70
CA GLU A 288 5.69 -2.02 -21.79
C GLU A 288 4.42 -2.81 -22.12
N ILE A 289 4.00 -3.70 -21.22
CA ILE A 289 2.82 -4.57 -21.42
C ILE A 289 2.03 -4.68 -20.12
N GLY A 290 0.83 -4.11 -20.09
CA GLY A 290 -0.04 -4.12 -18.91
C GLY A 290 0.67 -3.50 -17.69
N CYS A 291 0.94 -4.33 -16.68
CA CYS A 291 1.65 -3.89 -15.47
C CYS A 291 3.17 -4.14 -15.50
N LEU A 292 3.71 -4.68 -16.60
CA LEU A 292 5.15 -4.79 -16.84
C LEU A 292 5.68 -3.48 -17.41
N PHE A 293 6.57 -2.83 -16.68
CA PHE A 293 7.22 -1.58 -17.09
C PHE A 293 8.58 -1.86 -17.73
N PRO A 294 9.03 -1.00 -18.66
CA PRO A 294 10.37 -1.09 -19.25
C PRO A 294 11.45 -1.10 -18.17
N ARG A 295 12.33 -2.11 -18.17
CA ARG A 295 13.45 -2.31 -17.23
C ARG A 295 14.24 -1.03 -16.94
N ASP A 296 14.73 -0.38 -18.00
CA ASP A 296 15.56 0.82 -17.91
C ASP A 296 14.73 2.11 -17.84
N GLY A 297 13.42 1.97 -18.05
CA GLY A 297 12.47 3.06 -18.15
C GLY A 297 12.34 3.60 -19.57
N TRP A 298 11.59 4.68 -19.69
CA TRP A 298 11.35 5.31 -20.97
C TRP A 298 12.55 6.20 -21.33
N PRO A 299 13.14 6.04 -22.52
CA PRO A 299 14.30 6.82 -22.94
C PRO A 299 13.89 8.29 -23.13
N VAL A 300 14.75 9.19 -22.65
CA VAL A 300 14.58 10.62 -22.89
C VAL A 300 15.10 10.93 -24.29
N PRO A 301 14.31 11.58 -25.18
CA PRO A 301 14.79 11.93 -26.51
C PRO A 301 16.03 12.83 -26.43
N PRO A 302 16.98 12.72 -27.36
CA PRO A 302 18.18 13.56 -27.36
C PRO A 302 17.80 15.04 -27.49
N PHE A 303 18.58 15.92 -26.87
CA PHE A 303 18.38 17.36 -26.98
C PHE A 303 18.55 17.81 -28.44
N PRO A 304 17.59 18.57 -29.02
CA PRO A 304 17.67 19.01 -30.41
C PRO A 304 18.68 20.17 -30.55
N LYS A 305 19.97 19.82 -30.64
CA LYS A 305 21.09 20.79 -30.70
C LYS A 305 21.05 21.73 -31.91
N HIS A 306 20.29 21.39 -32.95
CA HIS A 306 20.18 22.17 -34.18
C HIS A 306 19.15 23.31 -34.10
N LEU A 307 18.40 23.40 -32.99
CA LEU A 307 17.39 24.43 -32.76
C LEU A 307 17.90 25.44 -31.73
N ASP A 308 17.55 26.70 -31.91
CA ASP A 308 17.80 27.75 -30.93
C ASP A 308 17.02 27.51 -29.63
N GLU A 309 17.52 28.00 -28.49
CA GLU A 309 16.94 27.69 -27.17
C GLU A 309 15.46 28.10 -27.01
N ASP A 310 15.04 29.14 -27.73
CA ASP A 310 13.68 29.69 -27.71
C ASP A 310 12.76 29.06 -28.77
N ASP A 311 13.27 28.12 -29.57
CA ASP A 311 12.49 27.44 -30.60
C ASP A 311 11.32 26.63 -30.00
N PRO A 312 10.11 26.69 -30.60
CA PRO A 312 8.96 25.90 -30.13
C PRO A 312 9.21 24.39 -30.03
N GLY A 313 10.08 23.84 -30.86
CA GLY A 313 10.58 22.47 -30.83
C GLY A 313 11.40 22.16 -29.59
N VAL A 314 12.27 23.08 -29.15
CA VAL A 314 13.00 22.97 -27.87
C VAL A 314 12.02 23.01 -26.70
N PHE A 315 11.00 23.88 -26.73
CA PHE A 315 9.97 23.92 -25.69
C PHE A 315 9.16 22.61 -25.62
N LYS A 316 8.75 22.06 -26.76
CA LYS A 316 8.09 20.75 -26.85
C LYS A 316 8.97 19.63 -26.30
N TRP A 317 10.26 19.64 -26.65
CA TRP A 317 11.23 18.69 -26.13
C TRP A 317 11.37 18.80 -24.61
N ARG A 318 11.54 20.01 -24.06
CA ARG A 318 11.66 20.26 -22.60
C ARG A 318 10.45 19.70 -21.85
N LYS A 319 9.23 19.91 -22.38
CA LYS A 319 7.99 19.37 -21.80
C LYS A 319 7.96 17.84 -21.83
N ARG A 320 8.32 17.22 -22.97
CA ARG A 320 8.37 15.76 -23.12
C ARG A 320 9.43 15.12 -22.23
N ALA A 321 10.65 15.66 -22.21
CA ALA A 321 11.74 15.20 -21.38
C ALA A 321 11.36 15.27 -19.89
N LYS A 322 10.76 16.38 -19.45
CA LYS A 322 10.24 16.52 -18.08
C LYS A 322 9.21 15.44 -17.74
N GLN A 323 8.24 15.19 -18.62
CA GLN A 323 7.22 14.14 -18.41
C GLN A 323 7.84 12.75 -18.29
N ILE A 324 8.85 12.44 -19.11
CA ILE A 324 9.56 11.15 -19.07
C ILE A 324 10.38 11.02 -17.79
N HIS A 325 11.10 12.06 -17.36
CA HIS A 325 11.82 12.06 -16.08
C HIS A 325 10.85 11.83 -14.90
N GLU A 326 9.75 12.57 -14.85
CA GLU A 326 8.73 12.40 -13.80
C GLU A 326 8.12 10.98 -13.83
N ARG A 327 7.89 10.41 -15.01
CA ARG A 327 7.39 9.03 -15.15
C ARG A 327 8.42 8.01 -14.66
N ASN A 328 9.69 8.16 -15.04
CA ASN A 328 10.78 7.30 -14.60
C ASN A 328 10.98 7.35 -13.08
N ASP A 329 10.93 8.54 -12.49
CA ASP A 329 11.07 8.72 -11.04
C ASP A 329 9.89 8.08 -10.29
N LYS A 330 8.65 8.31 -10.76
CA LYS A 330 7.42 7.74 -10.16
C LYS A 330 7.37 6.21 -10.23
N THR A 331 7.90 5.62 -11.30
CA THR A 331 7.82 4.16 -11.55
C THR A 331 9.04 3.38 -11.06
N LYS A 332 10.13 4.06 -10.64
CA LYS A 332 11.37 3.44 -10.19
C LYS A 332 11.15 2.34 -9.14
N GLY A 333 10.31 2.59 -8.14
CA GLY A 333 9.98 1.61 -7.10
C GLY A 333 9.28 0.36 -7.66
N ALA A 334 8.32 0.55 -8.57
CA ALA A 334 7.62 -0.55 -9.21
C ALA A 334 8.53 -1.36 -10.16
N ARG A 335 9.50 -0.72 -10.84
CA ARG A 335 10.52 -1.41 -11.65
C ARG A 335 11.45 -2.27 -10.79
N ILE A 336 11.87 -1.77 -9.64
CA ILE A 336 12.63 -2.55 -8.66
C ILE A 336 11.79 -3.72 -8.14
N GLY A 337 10.49 -3.51 -7.89
CA GLY A 337 9.56 -4.57 -7.49
C GLY A 337 9.49 -5.70 -8.51
N GLN A 338 9.35 -5.37 -9.80
CA GLN A 338 9.33 -6.37 -10.88
C GLN A 338 10.65 -7.15 -10.98
N ALA A 339 11.79 -6.47 -10.88
CA ALA A 339 13.09 -7.12 -10.88
C ALA A 339 13.23 -8.14 -9.73
N LYS A 340 12.70 -7.80 -8.55
CA LYS A 340 12.68 -8.71 -7.39
C LYS A 340 11.71 -9.87 -7.59
N THR A 341 10.52 -9.64 -8.14
CA THR A 341 9.57 -10.71 -8.49
C THR A 341 10.21 -11.71 -9.46
N LEU A 342 10.88 -11.23 -10.52
CA LEU A 342 11.60 -12.09 -11.46
C LEU A 342 12.78 -12.82 -10.81
N TRP A 343 13.51 -12.16 -9.92
CA TRP A 343 14.59 -12.81 -9.17
C TRP A 343 14.07 -13.97 -8.29
N VAL A 344 12.94 -13.79 -7.60
CA VAL A 344 12.31 -14.89 -6.85
C VAL A 344 11.83 -15.99 -7.82
N ALA A 345 11.19 -15.64 -8.93
CA ALA A 345 10.73 -16.64 -9.91
C ALA A 345 11.89 -17.49 -10.46
N ARG A 346 13.00 -16.85 -10.86
CA ARG A 346 14.23 -17.55 -11.30
C ARG A 346 14.77 -18.50 -10.25
N ARG A 347 14.73 -18.09 -8.99
CA ARG A 347 15.27 -18.86 -7.87
C ARG A 347 14.48 -20.16 -7.65
N PHE A 348 13.16 -20.11 -7.81
CA PHE A 348 12.25 -21.24 -7.56
C PHE A 348 11.83 -21.97 -8.84
N LYS A 349 12.40 -21.64 -10.01
CA LYS A 349 12.00 -22.20 -11.31
C LYS A 349 12.16 -23.73 -11.40
N ASP A 350 13.15 -24.26 -10.69
CA ASP A 350 13.51 -25.69 -10.70
C ASP A 350 12.90 -26.44 -9.50
N GLU A 351 12.16 -25.74 -8.62
CA GLU A 351 11.47 -26.35 -7.48
C GLU A 351 10.13 -26.91 -7.93
N GLU A 352 9.93 -28.23 -7.76
CA GLU A 352 8.67 -28.92 -8.11
C GLU A 352 7.47 -28.35 -7.34
N LYS A 353 7.70 -27.95 -6.08
CA LYS A 353 6.70 -27.27 -5.25
C LYS A 353 7.35 -26.41 -4.17
N PHE A 354 6.68 -25.33 -3.83
CA PHE A 354 6.99 -24.45 -2.70
C PHE A 354 5.70 -23.87 -2.12
N TYR A 355 5.80 -23.21 -0.97
CA TYR A 355 4.68 -22.81 -0.15
C TYR A 355 4.82 -21.37 0.31
N PHE A 356 3.69 -20.76 0.67
CA PHE A 356 3.65 -19.38 1.14
C PHE A 356 3.14 -19.30 2.57
N PRO A 357 4.00 -19.05 3.58
CA PRO A 357 3.54 -18.80 4.93
C PRO A 357 2.69 -17.54 4.99
N MET A 358 1.66 -17.54 5.84
CA MET A 358 0.66 -16.47 5.90
C MET A 358 0.62 -15.77 7.27
N SER A 359 0.19 -14.51 7.25
CA SER A 359 -0.23 -13.76 8.43
C SER A 359 -1.54 -13.03 8.14
N LEU A 360 -2.29 -12.73 9.18
CA LEU A 360 -3.53 -11.98 9.13
C LEU A 360 -3.29 -10.54 9.61
N ASP A 361 -4.07 -9.59 9.11
CA ASP A 361 -4.17 -8.29 9.78
C ASP A 361 -5.08 -8.37 11.02
N PHE A 362 -5.17 -7.29 11.80
CA PHE A 362 -5.97 -7.26 13.03
C PHE A 362 -7.48 -7.47 12.82
N ARG A 363 -7.97 -7.45 11.57
CA ARG A 363 -9.36 -7.71 11.19
C ARG A 363 -9.55 -9.14 10.71
N GLY A 364 -8.47 -9.90 10.56
CA GLY A 364 -8.45 -11.29 10.13
C GLY A 364 -8.05 -11.52 8.68
N ARG A 365 -7.91 -10.48 7.85
CA ARG A 365 -7.65 -10.70 6.42
C ARG A 365 -6.30 -11.36 6.18
N TYR A 366 -6.28 -12.42 5.37
CA TYR A 366 -5.12 -13.26 5.08
C TYR A 366 -4.14 -12.61 4.09
N TYR A 367 -2.85 -12.65 4.41
CA TYR A 367 -1.77 -12.15 3.57
C TYR A 367 -0.60 -13.12 3.52
N TYR A 368 -0.10 -13.40 2.31
CA TYR A 368 1.16 -14.12 2.15
C TYR A 368 2.33 -13.27 2.66
N ARG A 369 3.24 -13.89 3.40
CA ARG A 369 4.37 -13.20 4.03
C ARG A 369 5.48 -12.79 3.05
N PRO A 370 5.85 -13.63 2.05
CA PRO A 370 6.81 -13.24 1.01
C PRO A 370 6.30 -12.02 0.21
N PRO A 371 7.06 -10.91 0.18
CA PRO A 371 6.57 -9.65 -0.37
C PRO A 371 6.62 -9.57 -1.90
N TYR A 372 7.40 -10.42 -2.55
CA TYR A 372 7.58 -10.48 -4.00
C TYR A 372 7.28 -11.89 -4.49
N LEU A 373 6.74 -12.01 -5.70
CA LEU A 373 6.18 -13.24 -6.26
C LEU A 373 5.26 -13.96 -5.27
N ASN A 374 3.98 -13.60 -5.25
CA ASN A 374 2.97 -14.33 -4.48
C ASN A 374 1.62 -14.32 -5.20
N PRO A 375 0.68 -15.21 -4.83
CA PRO A 375 -0.62 -15.32 -5.50
C PRO A 375 -1.51 -14.07 -5.36
N GLN A 376 -1.23 -13.20 -4.38
CA GLN A 376 -1.92 -11.92 -4.17
C GLN A 376 -1.27 -10.74 -4.92
N GLY A 377 -0.22 -11.02 -5.72
CA GLY A 377 0.51 -10.01 -6.47
C GLY A 377 -0.26 -9.45 -7.67
N ASN A 378 0.43 -8.64 -8.47
CA ASN A 378 -0.12 -8.09 -9.70
C ASN A 378 -0.27 -9.16 -10.81
N ASP A 379 -0.75 -8.74 -11.98
CA ASP A 379 -0.97 -9.61 -13.15
C ASP A 379 0.26 -10.47 -13.51
N VAL A 380 1.46 -9.87 -13.57
CA VAL A 380 2.72 -10.61 -13.79
C VAL A 380 2.96 -11.64 -12.70
N SER A 381 2.88 -11.24 -11.42
CA SER A 381 3.12 -12.15 -10.29
C SER A 381 2.19 -13.36 -10.31
N ARG A 382 0.91 -13.16 -10.63
CA ARG A 382 -0.08 -14.25 -10.70
C ARG A 382 0.14 -15.16 -11.91
N SER A 383 0.50 -14.60 -13.06
CA SER A 383 0.79 -15.39 -14.27
C SER A 383 2.01 -16.33 -14.12
N LEU A 384 2.93 -15.98 -13.23
CA LEU A 384 4.15 -16.74 -12.95
C LEU A 384 3.93 -17.90 -11.98
N LEU A 385 2.71 -18.09 -11.45
CA LEU A 385 2.42 -19.08 -10.42
C LEU A 385 1.34 -20.06 -10.90
N LEU A 386 1.56 -21.34 -10.64
CA LEU A 386 0.61 -22.43 -10.84
C LEU A 386 0.43 -23.19 -9.53
N PHE A 387 -0.68 -23.90 -9.37
CA PHE A 387 -0.75 -24.93 -8.34
C PHE A 387 0.23 -26.06 -8.69
N ALA A 388 0.92 -26.60 -7.69
CA ALA A 388 1.82 -27.74 -7.93
C ALA A 388 1.04 -29.05 -8.18
N GLU A 389 -0.16 -29.16 -7.62
CA GLU A 389 -1.02 -30.33 -7.75
C GLU A 389 -2.16 -30.04 -8.73
N GLY A 390 -2.08 -30.59 -9.94
CA GLY A 390 -3.12 -30.43 -10.95
C GLY A 390 -4.35 -31.28 -10.69
N THR A 391 -5.47 -30.91 -11.33
CA THR A 391 -6.68 -31.73 -11.37
C THR A 391 -7.15 -31.94 -12.81
N PRO A 392 -7.74 -33.10 -13.13
CA PRO A 392 -8.15 -33.40 -14.50
C PRO A 392 -9.37 -32.58 -14.93
N ILE A 393 -9.36 -32.08 -16.18
CA ILE A 393 -10.56 -31.59 -16.86
C ILE A 393 -11.20 -32.77 -17.62
N ASN A 394 -12.36 -33.22 -17.16
CA ASN A 394 -13.08 -34.40 -17.67
C ASN A 394 -14.43 -34.06 -18.31
N THR A 395 -15.04 -32.92 -17.96
CA THR A 395 -16.38 -32.56 -18.45
C THR A 395 -16.41 -31.17 -19.09
N GLU A 396 -17.42 -30.94 -19.91
CA GLU A 396 -17.65 -29.65 -20.57
C GLU A 396 -17.87 -28.51 -19.56
N GLU A 397 -18.50 -28.79 -18.41
CA GLU A 397 -18.69 -27.81 -17.34
C GLU A 397 -17.35 -27.34 -16.76
N GLU A 398 -16.43 -28.27 -16.49
CA GLU A 398 -15.09 -27.96 -15.98
C GLU A 398 -14.28 -27.17 -17.01
N LEU A 399 -14.39 -27.53 -18.29
CA LEU A 399 -13.78 -26.76 -19.37
C LEU A 399 -14.40 -25.36 -19.51
N ASN A 400 -15.71 -25.22 -19.31
CA ASN A 400 -16.39 -23.93 -19.33
C ASN A 400 -15.86 -22.98 -18.26
N TRP A 401 -15.48 -23.46 -17.08
CA TRP A 401 -14.82 -22.62 -16.08
C TRP A 401 -13.48 -22.07 -16.56
N LEU A 402 -12.70 -22.86 -17.30
CA LEU A 402 -11.47 -22.39 -17.94
C LEU A 402 -11.77 -21.32 -19.00
N ARG A 403 -12.78 -21.52 -19.85
CA ARG A 403 -13.21 -20.54 -20.87
C ARG A 403 -13.70 -19.23 -20.24
N ILE A 404 -14.57 -19.34 -19.23
CA ILE A 404 -15.08 -18.20 -18.46
C ILE A 404 -13.92 -17.41 -17.84
N HIS A 405 -12.91 -18.09 -17.30
CA HIS A 405 -11.72 -17.42 -16.78
C HIS A 405 -10.98 -16.63 -17.86
N GLY A 406 -10.75 -17.21 -19.04
CA GLY A 406 -10.16 -16.52 -20.19
C GLY A 406 -10.94 -15.28 -20.60
N ALA A 407 -12.27 -15.39 -20.73
CA ALA A 407 -13.15 -14.28 -21.06
C ALA A 407 -13.13 -13.17 -19.98
N ASN A 408 -13.11 -13.55 -18.70
CA ASN A 408 -12.98 -12.62 -17.57
C ASN A 408 -11.69 -11.80 -17.66
N LEU A 409 -10.57 -12.45 -17.96
CA LEU A 409 -9.26 -11.80 -18.10
C LEU A 409 -9.18 -10.86 -19.32
N TYR A 410 -9.98 -11.10 -20.35
CA TYR A 410 -10.10 -10.24 -21.52
C TYR A 410 -11.08 -9.07 -21.34
N GLY A 411 -11.86 -9.05 -20.25
CA GLY A 411 -12.76 -7.95 -19.89
C GLY A 411 -14.26 -8.26 -20.00
N LEU A 412 -14.64 -9.52 -20.28
CA LEU A 412 -16.05 -9.93 -20.44
C LEU A 412 -16.74 -10.35 -19.13
N GLY A 413 -16.14 -10.08 -17.97
CA GLY A 413 -16.67 -10.48 -16.65
C GLY A 413 -18.03 -9.87 -16.24
N LYS A 414 -18.71 -9.18 -17.16
CA LYS A 414 -20.07 -8.61 -16.97
C LYS A 414 -21.10 -9.18 -17.94
N SER A 415 -20.68 -10.03 -18.87
CA SER A 415 -21.60 -10.81 -19.70
C SER A 415 -22.13 -12.01 -18.90
N ASP A 416 -23.24 -12.59 -19.34
CA ASP A 416 -23.70 -13.88 -18.83
C ASP A 416 -22.69 -15.00 -19.17
N TRP A 417 -22.85 -16.16 -18.54
CA TRP A 417 -21.91 -17.26 -18.66
C TRP A 417 -21.78 -17.80 -20.09
N GLN A 418 -22.89 -17.91 -20.83
CA GLN A 418 -22.89 -18.46 -22.17
C GLN A 418 -22.15 -17.52 -23.12
N THR A 419 -22.43 -16.21 -23.06
CA THR A 419 -21.69 -15.20 -23.85
C THR A 419 -20.17 -15.27 -23.61
N ARG A 420 -19.73 -15.55 -22.38
CA ARG A 420 -18.29 -15.70 -22.07
C ARG A 420 -17.69 -16.95 -22.71
N VAL A 421 -18.41 -18.06 -22.66
CA VAL A 421 -18.01 -19.33 -23.29
C VAL A 421 -17.95 -19.17 -24.81
N ASP A 422 -19.00 -18.63 -25.41
CA ASP A 422 -19.11 -18.41 -26.86
C ASP A 422 -17.97 -17.53 -27.36
N TRP A 423 -17.65 -16.44 -26.65
CA TRP A 423 -16.53 -15.58 -27.01
C TRP A 423 -15.20 -16.34 -27.10
N VAL A 424 -14.91 -17.27 -26.18
CA VAL A 424 -13.69 -18.09 -26.24
C VAL A 424 -13.71 -19.05 -27.43
N LEU A 425 -14.86 -19.64 -27.73
CA LEU A 425 -15.02 -20.54 -28.88
C LEU A 425 -14.84 -19.79 -30.21
N GLU A 426 -15.42 -18.61 -30.34
CA GLU A 426 -15.28 -17.73 -31.51
C GLU A 426 -13.83 -17.27 -31.74
N HIS A 427 -13.05 -17.09 -30.67
CA HIS A 427 -11.66 -16.63 -30.72
C HIS A 427 -10.65 -17.78 -30.52
N GLU A 428 -11.08 -19.04 -30.59
CA GLU A 428 -10.27 -20.22 -30.25
C GLU A 428 -8.94 -20.26 -31.02
N GLN A 429 -8.95 -19.93 -32.31
CA GLN A 429 -7.74 -19.92 -33.15
C GLN A 429 -6.72 -18.87 -32.68
N LEU A 430 -7.17 -17.67 -32.29
CA LEU A 430 -6.30 -16.61 -31.79
C LEU A 430 -5.75 -16.95 -30.39
N ILE A 431 -6.59 -17.55 -29.54
CA ILE A 431 -6.21 -17.98 -28.19
C ILE A 431 -5.16 -19.08 -28.28
N THR A 432 -5.42 -20.14 -29.04
CA THR A 432 -4.46 -21.25 -29.22
C THR A 432 -3.21 -20.80 -29.95
N GLY A 433 -3.33 -19.87 -30.91
CA GLY A 433 -2.21 -19.20 -31.57
C GLY A 433 -1.30 -18.46 -30.57
N ALA A 434 -1.88 -17.65 -29.68
CA ALA A 434 -1.14 -16.93 -28.64
C ALA A 434 -0.48 -17.88 -27.62
N GLY A 435 -1.13 -18.99 -27.26
CA GLY A 435 -0.55 -20.02 -26.40
C GLY A 435 0.58 -20.83 -27.04
N ASN A 436 0.67 -20.82 -28.37
CA ASN A 436 1.73 -21.48 -29.13
C ASN A 436 2.91 -20.54 -29.42
N ASP A 437 2.63 -19.38 -30.02
CA ASP A 437 3.58 -18.31 -30.29
C ASP A 437 3.01 -16.95 -29.87
N PRO A 438 3.34 -16.47 -28.65
CA PRO A 438 2.79 -15.23 -28.11
C PRO A 438 3.23 -13.99 -28.89
N TRP A 439 4.44 -13.99 -29.47
CA TRP A 439 5.00 -12.78 -30.05
C TRP A 439 4.44 -12.52 -31.45
N LEU A 440 4.17 -13.58 -32.22
CA LEU A 440 3.40 -13.49 -33.48
C LEU A 440 1.94 -13.07 -33.27
N ASN A 441 1.36 -13.34 -32.10
CA ASN A 441 -0.04 -13.03 -31.76
C ASN A 441 -0.17 -11.90 -30.72
N SER A 442 0.88 -11.08 -30.58
CA SER A 442 0.99 -10.03 -29.57
C SER A 442 -0.15 -9.02 -29.62
N GLU A 443 -0.63 -8.67 -30.81
CA GLU A 443 -1.75 -7.74 -30.98
C GLU A 443 -3.06 -8.20 -30.33
N PHE A 444 -3.26 -9.51 -30.16
CA PHE A 444 -4.47 -10.07 -29.56
C PHE A 444 -4.36 -10.13 -28.04
N TRP A 445 -3.43 -10.92 -27.49
CA TRP A 445 -3.40 -11.18 -26.05
C TRP A 445 -3.00 -9.94 -25.23
N MET A 446 -2.19 -9.02 -25.78
CA MET A 446 -1.78 -7.79 -25.08
C MET A 446 -2.93 -6.79 -24.88
N ARG A 447 -4.07 -6.96 -25.58
CA ARG A 447 -5.26 -6.11 -25.43
C ARG A 447 -6.16 -6.51 -24.26
N ALA A 448 -5.95 -7.69 -23.68
CA ALA A 448 -6.72 -8.15 -22.53
C ALA A 448 -6.57 -7.19 -21.33
N ASP A 449 -7.59 -7.11 -20.48
CA ASP A 449 -7.54 -6.35 -19.22
C ASP A 449 -6.44 -6.85 -18.27
N LYS A 450 -6.13 -8.14 -18.35
CA LYS A 450 -5.09 -8.87 -17.59
C LYS A 450 -4.21 -9.67 -18.56
N PRO A 451 -3.31 -9.00 -19.32
CA PRO A 451 -2.64 -9.62 -20.46
C PRO A 451 -1.76 -10.80 -20.08
N TRP A 452 -1.05 -10.75 -18.95
CA TRP A 452 -0.14 -11.84 -18.58
C TRP A 452 -0.87 -13.07 -18.06
N CYS A 453 -1.90 -12.88 -17.22
CA CYS A 453 -2.78 -13.98 -16.83
C CYS A 453 -3.56 -14.54 -18.03
N PHE A 454 -4.00 -13.69 -18.97
CA PHE A 454 -4.68 -14.16 -20.18
C PHE A 454 -3.76 -15.01 -21.05
N LEU A 455 -2.47 -14.64 -21.14
CA LEU A 455 -1.50 -15.45 -21.87
C LEU A 455 -1.25 -16.81 -21.20
N ALA A 456 -1.21 -16.86 -19.86
CA ALA A 456 -1.14 -18.13 -19.11
C ALA A 456 -2.37 -19.01 -19.36
N PHE A 457 -3.57 -18.40 -19.42
CA PHE A 457 -4.80 -19.08 -19.85
C PHE A 457 -4.69 -19.60 -21.28
N ALA A 458 -4.25 -18.77 -22.23
CA ALA A 458 -4.14 -19.13 -23.63
C ALA A 458 -3.21 -20.34 -23.84
N ARG A 459 -2.08 -20.37 -23.10
CA ARG A 459 -1.17 -21.51 -23.07
C ARG A 459 -1.86 -22.78 -22.55
N THR A 460 -2.52 -22.67 -21.40
CA THR A 460 -3.23 -23.80 -20.77
C THR A 460 -4.34 -24.33 -21.66
N TYR A 461 -5.13 -23.44 -22.29
CA TYR A 461 -6.20 -23.81 -23.21
C TYR A 461 -5.65 -24.54 -24.43
N LYS A 462 -4.53 -24.06 -25.00
CA LYS A 462 -3.83 -24.74 -26.09
C LYS A 462 -3.37 -26.15 -25.69
N GLU A 463 -2.80 -26.31 -24.50
CA GLU A 463 -2.36 -27.62 -23.99
C GLU A 463 -3.54 -28.58 -23.80
N PHE A 464 -4.64 -28.10 -23.22
CA PHE A 464 -5.89 -28.87 -23.15
C PHE A 464 -6.37 -29.30 -24.54
N LYS A 465 -6.40 -28.40 -25.54
CA LYS A 465 -6.86 -28.73 -26.90
C LYS A 465 -5.99 -29.78 -27.60
N GLN A 466 -4.72 -29.93 -27.20
CA GLN A 466 -3.83 -30.96 -27.73
C GLN A 466 -3.97 -32.30 -26.99
N HIS A 467 -4.23 -32.26 -25.68
CA HIS A 467 -4.33 -33.46 -24.85
C HIS A 467 -5.74 -34.07 -24.86
N GLY A 468 -6.78 -33.23 -24.77
CA GLY A 468 -8.17 -33.63 -24.58
C GLY A 468 -8.55 -33.85 -23.12
N TRP A 469 -9.64 -34.59 -22.91
CA TRP A 469 -10.15 -34.95 -21.59
C TRP A 469 -9.11 -35.70 -20.75
N GLY A 470 -9.10 -35.45 -19.44
CA GLY A 470 -8.10 -35.97 -18.51
C GLY A 470 -6.85 -35.10 -18.34
N TYR A 471 -6.74 -33.99 -19.09
CA TYR A 471 -5.65 -33.02 -18.95
C TYR A 471 -5.55 -32.49 -17.51
N GLN A 472 -4.39 -32.68 -16.90
CA GLN A 472 -4.09 -32.23 -15.53
C GLN A 472 -3.84 -30.73 -15.52
N CYS A 473 -4.87 -29.94 -15.21
CA CYS A 473 -4.78 -28.50 -15.17
C CYS A 473 -4.24 -28.01 -13.82
N THR A 474 -3.17 -27.23 -13.86
CA THR A 474 -2.54 -26.57 -12.70
C THR A 474 -2.81 -25.07 -12.64
N LEU A 475 -3.46 -24.50 -13.66
CA LEU A 475 -3.73 -23.08 -13.75
C LEU A 475 -4.77 -22.65 -12.69
N PRO A 476 -4.43 -21.68 -11.81
CA PRO A 476 -5.40 -21.07 -10.92
C PRO A 476 -6.38 -20.21 -11.71
N ILE A 477 -7.63 -20.62 -11.74
CA ILE A 477 -8.73 -19.80 -12.26
C ILE A 477 -9.46 -19.12 -11.10
N MET A 478 -9.92 -17.90 -11.33
CA MET A 478 -10.44 -17.01 -10.28
C MET A 478 -11.88 -16.57 -10.57
N LEU A 479 -12.68 -16.45 -9.50
CA LEU A 479 -13.96 -15.74 -9.50
C LEU A 479 -13.96 -14.67 -8.40
N ASP A 480 -14.59 -13.54 -8.69
CA ASP A 480 -14.67 -12.37 -7.79
C ASP A 480 -16.10 -12.18 -7.27
N CYS A 481 -16.24 -11.93 -5.97
CA CYS A 481 -17.52 -11.53 -5.39
C CYS A 481 -18.01 -10.20 -5.98
N THR A 482 -19.32 -10.09 -6.26
CA THR A 482 -19.90 -8.84 -6.80
C THR A 482 -19.94 -7.75 -5.73
N CYS A 483 -18.89 -6.93 -5.65
CA CYS A 483 -18.81 -5.80 -4.71
C CYS A 483 -19.00 -6.23 -3.24
N SER A 484 -18.11 -7.09 -2.75
CA SER A 484 -18.16 -7.75 -1.42
C SER A 484 -18.64 -6.85 -0.27
N GLY A 485 -18.12 -5.63 -0.14
CA GLY A 485 -18.54 -4.73 0.95
C GLY A 485 -20.04 -4.44 0.98
N ILE A 486 -20.69 -4.29 -0.18
CA ILE A 486 -22.14 -4.08 -0.28
C ILE A 486 -22.90 -5.41 -0.09
N GLN A 487 -22.36 -6.54 -0.55
CA GLN A 487 -22.93 -7.87 -0.25
C GLN A 487 -23.02 -8.10 1.26
N HIS A 488 -21.95 -7.82 2.00
CA HIS A 488 -21.95 -7.95 3.46
C HIS A 488 -22.92 -6.98 4.14
N TYR A 489 -23.06 -5.75 3.67
CA TYR A 489 -24.08 -4.84 4.20
C TYR A 489 -25.51 -5.28 3.89
N ALA A 490 -25.76 -5.73 2.66
CA ALA A 490 -27.07 -6.24 2.26
C ALA A 490 -27.48 -7.44 3.11
N ALA A 491 -26.54 -8.32 3.43
CA ALA A 491 -26.80 -9.46 4.30
C ALA A 491 -26.95 -9.06 5.77
N LEU A 492 -26.06 -8.22 6.32
CA LEU A 492 -26.14 -7.72 7.71
C LEU A 492 -27.47 -7.03 7.99
N LEU A 493 -27.94 -6.22 7.04
CA LEU A 493 -29.17 -5.43 7.18
C LEU A 493 -30.39 -6.11 6.57
N LYS A 494 -30.23 -7.32 6.01
CA LYS A 494 -31.26 -8.07 5.28
C LYS A 494 -31.99 -7.21 4.24
N SER A 495 -31.25 -6.37 3.51
CA SER A 495 -31.80 -5.46 2.51
C SER A 495 -31.97 -6.15 1.16
N GLU A 496 -33.21 -6.36 0.74
CA GLU A 496 -33.53 -7.01 -0.53
C GLU A 496 -33.05 -6.20 -1.74
N ASP A 497 -33.31 -4.89 -1.76
CA ASP A 497 -32.93 -4.01 -2.86
C ASP A 497 -31.41 -3.99 -3.09
N MET A 498 -30.63 -3.78 -2.01
CA MET A 498 -29.17 -3.83 -2.12
C MET A 498 -28.72 -5.22 -2.54
N GLY A 499 -29.30 -6.27 -1.95
CA GLY A 499 -28.99 -7.67 -2.27
C GLY A 499 -29.20 -7.98 -3.75
N ARG A 500 -30.27 -7.47 -4.36
CA ARG A 500 -30.53 -7.59 -5.80
C ARG A 500 -29.43 -6.91 -6.62
N SER A 501 -29.08 -5.65 -6.33
CA SER A 501 -28.05 -4.90 -7.07
C SER A 501 -26.64 -5.54 -7.02
N VAL A 502 -26.38 -6.41 -6.03
CA VAL A 502 -25.09 -7.11 -5.87
C VAL A 502 -25.19 -8.64 -5.98
N ASN A 503 -26.22 -9.12 -6.67
CA ASN A 503 -26.40 -10.53 -7.01
C ASN A 503 -26.45 -11.48 -5.80
N LEU A 504 -27.00 -11.06 -4.65
CA LEU A 504 -27.40 -11.99 -3.60
C LEU A 504 -28.66 -12.77 -3.98
N ILE A 505 -29.51 -12.17 -4.81
CA ILE A 505 -30.72 -12.78 -5.35
C ILE A 505 -30.46 -13.18 -6.80
N SER A 506 -30.92 -14.37 -7.19
CA SER A 506 -30.76 -14.86 -8.55
C SER A 506 -31.49 -14.00 -9.58
N SER A 507 -30.88 -13.83 -10.75
CA SER A 507 -31.47 -13.16 -11.91
C SER A 507 -30.92 -13.77 -13.21
N ASP A 508 -31.64 -13.60 -14.32
CA ASP A 508 -31.23 -14.17 -15.62
C ASP A 508 -29.90 -13.59 -16.11
N ARG A 509 -29.65 -12.31 -15.82
CA ARG A 509 -28.42 -11.58 -16.18
C ARG A 509 -27.71 -11.05 -14.93
N PRO A 510 -26.38 -10.89 -14.96
CA PRO A 510 -25.65 -10.31 -13.84
C PRO A 510 -26.08 -8.86 -13.63
N GLN A 511 -26.42 -8.51 -12.38
CA GLN A 511 -26.62 -7.13 -11.97
C GLN A 511 -25.28 -6.41 -11.84
N ASP A 512 -25.26 -5.14 -12.21
CA ASP A 512 -24.05 -4.33 -12.24
C ASP A 512 -24.31 -2.95 -11.62
N ILE A 513 -24.26 -2.90 -10.29
CA ILE A 513 -24.49 -1.71 -9.47
C ILE A 513 -23.73 -0.46 -9.96
N TYR A 514 -22.54 -0.64 -10.56
CA TYR A 514 -21.75 0.46 -11.10
C TYR A 514 -22.41 1.09 -12.33
N SER A 515 -22.94 0.28 -13.24
CA SER A 515 -23.67 0.75 -14.41
C SER A 515 -25.03 1.32 -14.03
N GLU A 516 -25.68 0.79 -13.00
CA GLU A 516 -26.91 1.35 -12.45
C GLU A 516 -26.70 2.79 -11.97
N VAL A 517 -25.68 3.01 -11.13
CA VAL A 517 -25.28 4.36 -10.67
C VAL A 517 -24.94 5.25 -11.87
N MET A 518 -24.13 4.76 -12.82
CA MET A 518 -23.72 5.57 -13.97
C MET A 518 -24.92 5.94 -14.86
N THR A 519 -25.89 5.04 -15.03
CA THR A 519 -27.12 5.30 -15.79
C THR A 519 -27.94 6.40 -15.12
N SER A 520 -28.09 6.36 -13.79
CA SER A 520 -28.76 7.43 -13.04
C SER A 520 -28.02 8.77 -13.19
N VAL A 521 -26.70 8.78 -13.05
CA VAL A 521 -25.86 9.96 -13.22
C VAL A 521 -26.00 10.55 -14.63
N LEU A 522 -25.90 9.71 -15.68
CA LEU A 522 -26.07 10.15 -17.08
C LEU A 522 -27.44 10.77 -17.33
N LYS A 523 -28.51 10.18 -16.77
CA LYS A 523 -29.87 10.73 -16.86
C LYS A 523 -29.95 12.13 -16.23
N LYS A 524 -29.28 12.35 -15.09
CA LYS A 524 -29.23 13.65 -14.42
C LYS A 524 -28.35 14.67 -15.17
N LEU A 525 -27.22 14.24 -15.72
CA LEU A 525 -26.35 15.09 -16.55
C LEU A 525 -27.08 15.58 -17.80
N ARG A 526 -27.79 14.70 -18.50
CA ARG A 526 -28.53 15.05 -19.73
C ARG A 526 -29.68 16.04 -19.48
N LYS A 527 -30.28 16.00 -18.28
CA LYS A 527 -31.35 16.92 -17.88
C LYS A 527 -30.84 18.22 -17.24
N SER A 528 -29.56 18.30 -16.91
CA SER A 528 -29.00 19.46 -16.21
C SER A 528 -28.69 20.60 -17.17
N GLU A 529 -29.16 21.80 -16.84
CA GLU A 529 -28.81 23.03 -17.56
C GLU A 529 -27.42 23.57 -17.18
N ASP A 530 -26.79 22.99 -16.15
CA ASP A 530 -25.47 23.40 -15.70
C ASP A 530 -24.42 23.17 -16.81
N PRO A 531 -23.63 24.19 -17.21
CA PRO A 531 -22.60 24.04 -18.24
C PRO A 531 -21.56 22.95 -17.93
N ARG A 532 -21.35 22.61 -16.64
CA ARG A 532 -20.46 21.54 -16.19
C ARG A 532 -20.96 20.15 -16.63
N ALA A 533 -22.27 19.95 -16.75
CA ALA A 533 -22.83 18.68 -17.20
C ALA A 533 -22.46 18.38 -18.66
N ARG A 534 -22.54 19.38 -19.55
CA ARG A 534 -22.12 19.26 -20.95
C ARG A 534 -20.64 18.92 -21.09
N LYS A 535 -19.78 19.52 -20.25
CA LYS A 535 -18.34 19.20 -20.20
C LYS A 535 -18.08 17.73 -19.87
N TRP A 536 -18.84 17.16 -18.96
CA TRP A 536 -18.73 15.75 -18.62
C TRP A 536 -19.26 14.84 -19.72
N LEU A 537 -20.43 15.14 -20.29
CA LEU A 537 -20.98 14.37 -21.41
C LEU A 537 -20.03 14.27 -22.60
N MET A 538 -19.24 15.33 -22.86
CA MET A 538 -18.18 15.33 -23.89
C MET A 538 -17.08 14.28 -23.65
N LEU A 539 -16.84 13.86 -22.42
CA LEU A 539 -15.87 12.80 -22.10
C LEU A 539 -16.49 11.39 -22.12
N GLU A 540 -17.79 11.27 -22.38
CA GLU A 540 -18.51 9.99 -22.43
C GLU A 540 -18.31 9.13 -21.16
N PRO A 541 -18.76 9.61 -19.99
CA PRO A 541 -18.54 8.91 -18.73
C PRO A 541 -19.28 7.58 -18.74
N ASP A 542 -18.53 6.54 -18.37
CA ASP A 542 -18.96 5.15 -18.40
C ASP A 542 -18.83 4.49 -17.01
N ARG A 543 -19.17 3.20 -16.95
CA ARG A 543 -19.06 2.36 -15.77
C ARG A 543 -17.72 2.47 -15.04
N SER A 544 -16.61 2.66 -15.77
CA SER A 544 -15.27 2.69 -15.18
C SER A 544 -15.03 3.94 -14.31
N LEU A 545 -15.81 5.01 -14.50
CA LEU A 545 -15.82 6.18 -13.61
C LEU A 545 -16.55 5.88 -12.29
N ALA A 546 -17.70 5.21 -12.37
CA ALA A 546 -18.51 4.89 -11.19
C ALA A 546 -17.90 3.76 -10.33
N LYS A 547 -17.20 2.81 -10.94
CA LYS A 547 -16.62 1.64 -10.25
C LYS A 547 -15.83 1.97 -8.98
N PRO A 548 -14.75 2.79 -9.01
CA PRO A 548 -13.98 3.07 -7.79
C PRO A 548 -14.78 3.86 -6.75
N CYS A 549 -15.76 4.66 -7.19
CA CYS A 549 -16.63 5.42 -6.31
C CYS A 549 -17.52 4.49 -5.48
N VAL A 550 -18.31 3.64 -6.15
CA VAL A 550 -19.26 2.72 -5.49
C VAL A 550 -18.53 1.63 -4.70
N MET A 551 -17.45 1.07 -5.24
CA MET A 551 -16.70 -0.02 -4.60
C MET A 551 -16.06 0.41 -3.27
N THR A 552 -15.73 1.69 -3.12
CA THR A 552 -15.08 2.21 -1.90
C THR A 552 -16.05 2.87 -0.92
N SER A 553 -17.31 3.12 -1.32
CA SER A 553 -18.37 3.61 -0.43
C SER A 553 -18.65 2.75 0.79
N PRO A 554 -18.78 1.40 0.74
CA PRO A 554 -18.97 0.59 1.94
C PRO A 554 -17.79 0.68 2.92
N TYR A 555 -16.63 1.15 2.45
CA TYR A 555 -15.43 1.38 3.24
C TYR A 555 -15.26 2.85 3.64
N SER A 556 -16.36 3.60 3.70
CA SER A 556 -16.40 4.99 4.17
C SER A 556 -15.53 5.98 3.35
N ALA A 557 -15.41 5.75 2.03
CA ALA A 557 -14.74 6.69 1.15
C ALA A 557 -15.38 8.08 1.19
N THR A 558 -14.54 9.12 1.29
CA THR A 558 -15.00 10.51 1.45
C THR A 558 -15.25 11.19 0.09
N SER A 559 -15.90 12.35 0.12
CA SER A 559 -16.07 13.22 -1.05
C SER A 559 -14.73 13.59 -1.72
N THR A 560 -13.66 13.70 -0.94
CA THR A 560 -12.30 13.91 -1.44
C THR A 560 -11.79 12.73 -2.28
N ALA A 561 -12.10 11.49 -1.88
CA ALA A 561 -11.73 10.31 -2.67
C ALA A 561 -12.45 10.32 -4.02
N PHE A 562 -13.76 10.60 -4.03
CA PHE A 562 -14.56 10.72 -5.25
C PHE A 562 -13.99 11.81 -6.19
N TYR A 563 -13.56 12.94 -5.65
CA TYR A 563 -12.90 13.98 -6.43
C TYR A 563 -11.65 13.45 -7.16
N TYR A 564 -10.77 12.71 -6.46
CA TYR A 564 -9.56 12.17 -7.07
C TYR A 564 -9.86 11.08 -8.10
N TYR A 565 -10.86 10.22 -7.87
CA TYR A 565 -11.30 9.25 -8.88
C TYR A 565 -11.80 9.94 -10.14
N CYS A 566 -12.65 10.96 -10.01
CA CYS A 566 -13.11 11.79 -11.14
C CYS A 566 -11.95 12.47 -11.84
N TYR A 567 -11.01 13.04 -11.08
CA TYR A 567 -9.84 13.72 -11.64
C TYR A 567 -8.98 12.76 -12.47
N ASP A 568 -8.57 11.63 -11.89
CA ASP A 568 -7.69 10.67 -12.57
C ASP A 568 -8.38 10.07 -13.80
N TRP A 569 -9.66 9.71 -13.68
CA TRP A 569 -10.45 9.18 -14.79
C TRP A 569 -10.57 10.19 -15.93
N ALA A 570 -10.97 11.43 -15.63
CA ALA A 570 -11.16 12.46 -16.66
C ALA A 570 -9.85 12.87 -17.32
N GLN A 571 -8.74 12.90 -16.57
CA GLN A 571 -7.41 13.15 -17.14
C GLN A 571 -6.98 12.03 -18.09
N LYS A 572 -7.26 10.76 -17.76
CA LYS A 572 -6.99 9.63 -18.65
C LYS A 572 -7.87 9.69 -19.89
N ARG A 573 -9.19 9.78 -19.72
CA ARG A 573 -10.16 9.84 -20.82
C ARG A 573 -9.92 11.03 -21.75
N SER A 574 -9.54 12.19 -21.20
CA SER A 574 -9.18 13.35 -22.00
C SER A 574 -7.92 13.14 -22.83
N LYS A 575 -6.95 12.34 -22.38
CA LYS A 575 -5.77 11.98 -23.18
C LYS A 575 -6.17 11.06 -24.32
N ASP A 576 -7.00 10.07 -24.02
CA ASP A 576 -7.42 9.04 -24.99
C ASP A 576 -8.26 9.65 -26.12
N LEU A 577 -9.24 10.49 -25.79
CA LEU A 577 -10.17 11.06 -26.79
C LEU A 577 -9.68 12.37 -27.43
N PHE A 578 -8.88 13.17 -26.71
CA PHE A 578 -8.60 14.57 -27.10
C PHE A 578 -7.12 14.97 -26.91
N ALA A 579 -6.20 14.00 -26.80
CA ALA A 579 -4.77 14.26 -26.57
C ALA A 579 -4.48 15.22 -25.39
N GLY A 580 -5.36 15.23 -24.38
CA GLY A 580 -5.25 16.05 -23.17
C GLY A 580 -5.64 17.52 -23.36
N LYS A 581 -6.21 17.91 -24.50
CA LYS A 581 -6.58 19.31 -24.82
C LYS A 581 -8.06 19.59 -24.59
N THR A 582 -8.54 19.43 -23.35
CA THR A 582 -9.96 19.65 -23.00
C THR A 582 -10.14 20.67 -21.87
N TRP A 583 -11.34 20.76 -21.31
CA TRP A 583 -11.62 21.57 -20.13
C TRP A 583 -10.83 21.11 -18.89
N THR A 584 -10.33 19.87 -18.86
CA THR A 584 -9.61 19.28 -17.71
C THR A 584 -8.31 20.00 -17.35
N THR A 585 -7.73 20.77 -18.28
CA THR A 585 -6.52 21.57 -18.08
C THR A 585 -6.79 23.08 -18.03
N LYS A 586 -8.05 23.51 -18.08
CA LYS A 586 -8.47 24.93 -18.11
C LYS A 586 -8.91 25.41 -16.73
N PRO A 587 -8.92 26.73 -16.46
CA PRO A 587 -9.53 27.31 -15.27
C PRO A 587 -10.98 26.79 -15.08
N GLY A 588 -11.35 26.49 -13.84
CA GLY A 588 -12.66 25.88 -13.52
C GLY A 588 -12.76 24.36 -13.71
N ALA A 589 -11.67 23.67 -14.06
CA ALA A 589 -11.64 22.20 -14.08
C ALA A 589 -11.99 21.61 -12.71
N MET A 590 -11.41 22.15 -11.64
CA MET A 590 -11.62 21.67 -10.27
C MET A 590 -13.10 21.73 -9.85
N THR A 591 -13.81 22.82 -10.13
CA THR A 591 -15.24 22.94 -9.81
C THR A 591 -16.11 22.02 -10.68
N THR A 592 -15.68 21.75 -11.91
CA THR A 592 -16.31 20.76 -12.80
C THR A 592 -16.10 19.33 -12.28
N MET A 593 -14.91 19.01 -11.74
CA MET A 593 -14.65 17.72 -11.10
C MET A 593 -15.48 17.51 -9.84
N HIS A 594 -15.54 18.52 -8.97
CA HIS A 594 -16.35 18.46 -7.74
C HIS A 594 -17.83 18.25 -8.05
N PHE A 595 -18.36 18.87 -9.11
CA PHE A 595 -19.76 18.67 -9.54
C PHE A 595 -20.07 17.20 -9.81
N MET A 596 -19.23 16.52 -10.59
CA MET A 596 -19.42 15.09 -10.87
C MET A 596 -19.20 14.24 -9.62
N ALA A 597 -18.18 14.54 -8.81
CA ALA A 597 -17.94 13.82 -7.56
C ALA A 597 -19.15 13.89 -6.61
N GLN A 598 -19.77 15.05 -6.47
CA GLN A 598 -20.99 15.23 -5.66
C GLN A 598 -22.18 14.46 -6.23
N LEU A 599 -22.36 14.48 -7.56
CA LEU A 599 -23.44 13.76 -8.22
C LEU A 599 -23.28 12.24 -8.04
N LEU A 600 -22.08 11.70 -8.32
CA LEU A 600 -21.75 10.29 -8.09
C LEU A 600 -21.95 9.88 -6.63
N HIS A 601 -21.48 10.70 -5.69
CA HIS A 601 -21.66 10.43 -4.27
C HIS A 601 -23.14 10.34 -3.92
N LYS A 602 -23.95 11.33 -4.34
CA LYS A 602 -25.39 11.36 -4.09
C LYS A 602 -26.10 10.12 -4.65
N GLU A 603 -25.85 9.77 -5.91
CA GLU A 603 -26.47 8.59 -6.53
C GLU A 603 -26.05 7.30 -5.86
N THR A 604 -24.77 7.16 -5.54
CA THR A 604 -24.25 5.98 -4.84
C THR A 604 -24.90 5.84 -3.47
N THR A 605 -24.90 6.90 -2.65
CA THR A 605 -25.46 6.85 -1.29
C THR A 605 -26.97 6.60 -1.29
N ALA A 606 -27.69 7.06 -2.31
CA ALA A 606 -29.12 6.78 -2.43
C ALA A 606 -29.38 5.29 -2.68
N LEU A 607 -28.55 4.66 -3.52
CA LEU A 607 -28.68 3.24 -3.87
C LEU A 607 -28.34 2.30 -2.70
N ILE A 608 -27.35 2.68 -1.88
CA ILE A 608 -26.94 1.92 -0.70
C ILE A 608 -27.40 2.54 0.62
N ASN A 609 -28.55 3.21 0.62
CA ASN A 609 -29.03 3.99 1.77
C ASN A 609 -29.10 3.20 3.09
N PRO A 610 -29.54 1.93 3.14
CA PRO A 610 -29.49 1.15 4.38
C PRO A 610 -28.05 0.99 4.90
N ALA A 611 -27.08 0.69 4.03
CA ALA A 611 -25.67 0.64 4.40
C ALA A 611 -25.16 2.01 4.90
N VAL A 612 -25.58 3.11 4.27
CA VAL A 612 -25.23 4.47 4.71
C VAL A 612 -25.71 4.74 6.14
N LYS A 613 -26.97 4.38 6.47
CA LYS A 613 -27.50 4.52 7.83
C LYS A 613 -26.70 3.68 8.84
N ALA A 614 -26.32 2.45 8.49
CA ALA A 614 -25.47 1.62 9.34
C ALA A 614 -24.07 2.22 9.52
N MET A 615 -23.45 2.73 8.46
CA MET A 615 -22.15 3.42 8.53
C MET A 615 -22.21 4.67 9.41
N GLU A 616 -23.29 5.44 9.34
CA GLU A 616 -23.51 6.60 10.20
C GLU A 616 -23.65 6.20 11.68
N TRP A 617 -24.37 5.11 11.94
CA TRP A 617 -24.51 4.52 13.27
C TRP A 617 -23.15 4.10 13.85
N PHE A 618 -22.37 3.29 13.11
CA PHE A 618 -21.02 2.89 13.52
C PHE A 618 -20.11 4.11 13.72
N ARG A 619 -20.18 5.10 12.83
CA ARG A 619 -19.37 6.33 12.95
C ARG A 619 -19.71 7.12 14.21
N LYS A 620 -20.98 7.23 14.57
CA LYS A 620 -21.38 7.90 15.83
C LYS A 620 -20.87 7.09 17.03
N LEU A 621 -21.04 5.77 17.04
CA LEU A 621 -20.54 4.90 18.12
C LEU A 621 -19.02 5.02 18.28
N GLY A 622 -18.25 4.89 17.21
CA GLY A 622 -16.79 5.02 17.25
C GLY A 622 -16.33 6.41 17.71
N ARG A 623 -17.08 7.46 17.37
CA ARG A 623 -16.82 8.82 17.90
C ARG A 623 -17.05 8.92 19.40
N LEU A 624 -18.11 8.29 19.91
CA LEU A 624 -18.41 8.27 21.34
C LEU A 624 -17.38 7.46 22.10
N ALA A 625 -17.02 6.27 21.63
CA ALA A 625 -15.96 5.44 22.20
C ALA A 625 -14.63 6.20 22.30
N GLY A 626 -14.24 6.91 21.23
CA GLY A 626 -13.04 7.75 21.26
C GLY A 626 -13.14 8.98 22.17
N LYS A 627 -14.34 9.48 22.49
CA LYS A 627 -14.54 10.54 23.50
C LYS A 627 -14.53 9.99 24.93
N ASP A 628 -15.00 8.77 25.12
CA ASP A 628 -14.97 8.05 26.39
C ASP A 628 -13.57 7.45 26.66
N ASN A 629 -12.66 7.56 25.70
CA ASN A 629 -11.32 6.98 25.71
C ASN A 629 -11.30 5.44 25.86
N ILE A 630 -12.26 4.77 25.21
CA ILE A 630 -12.45 3.33 25.29
C ILE A 630 -12.08 2.70 23.93
N PRO A 631 -11.12 1.75 23.86
CA PRO A 631 -10.90 0.95 22.67
C PRO A 631 -12.11 0.04 22.43
N LEU A 632 -12.38 -0.27 21.16
CA LEU A 632 -13.53 -1.10 20.81
C LEU A 632 -13.08 -2.52 20.47
N GLU A 633 -13.77 -3.50 21.04
CA GLU A 633 -13.53 -4.92 20.80
C GLU A 633 -14.80 -5.61 20.29
N TRP A 634 -14.66 -6.54 19.34
CA TRP A 634 -15.76 -7.42 18.94
C TRP A 634 -15.24 -8.77 18.47
N THR A 635 -16.08 -9.80 18.61
CA THR A 635 -15.75 -11.15 18.16
C THR A 635 -16.39 -11.39 16.80
N THR A 636 -15.59 -11.79 15.82
CA THR A 636 -16.10 -12.12 14.48
C THR A 636 -16.84 -13.47 14.48
N PRO A 637 -17.65 -13.76 13.44
CA PRO A 637 -18.24 -15.08 13.27
C PRO A 637 -17.22 -16.23 13.25
N SER A 638 -16.00 -15.98 12.73
CA SER A 638 -14.92 -16.97 12.72
C SER A 638 -14.17 -17.12 14.05
N GLY A 639 -14.59 -16.41 15.11
CA GLY A 639 -14.01 -16.50 16.46
C GLY A 639 -12.83 -15.57 16.73
N LEU A 640 -12.47 -14.68 15.79
CA LEU A 640 -11.39 -13.71 15.98
C LEU A 640 -11.85 -12.56 16.88
N LEU A 641 -11.08 -12.23 17.92
CA LEU A 641 -11.25 -10.99 18.68
C LEU A 641 -10.57 -9.84 17.94
N VAL A 642 -11.37 -8.93 17.38
CA VAL A 642 -10.86 -7.70 16.76
C VAL A 642 -10.79 -6.61 17.82
N HIS A 643 -9.63 -5.98 17.95
CA HIS A 643 -9.39 -4.85 18.85
C HIS A 643 -9.01 -3.62 18.03
N GLN A 644 -9.81 -2.56 18.16
CA GLN A 644 -9.61 -1.29 17.48
C GLN A 644 -9.19 -0.20 18.49
N GLU A 645 -7.94 0.24 18.36
CA GLU A 645 -7.38 1.33 19.15
C GLU A 645 -6.61 2.30 18.24
N TYR A 646 -7.15 3.51 18.05
CA TYR A 646 -6.46 4.57 17.32
C TYR A 646 -6.06 5.68 18.28
N LYS A 647 -4.82 5.67 18.75
CA LYS A 647 -4.29 6.70 19.65
C LYS A 647 -4.12 8.06 18.96
N ASN A 648 -4.40 9.14 19.69
CA ASN A 648 -4.17 10.52 19.28
C ASN A 648 -2.70 10.90 19.45
N VAL A 649 -1.85 10.35 18.58
CA VAL A 649 -0.43 10.69 18.59
C VAL A 649 -0.25 12.06 17.92
N LYS A 650 -0.16 13.12 18.73
CA LYS A 650 0.27 14.44 18.25
C LYS A 650 1.75 14.40 17.88
N GLN A 651 2.01 14.13 16.62
CA GLN A 651 3.33 14.25 16.02
C GLN A 651 3.51 15.68 15.51
N THR A 652 4.45 16.42 16.09
CA THR A 652 4.94 17.63 15.45
C THR A 652 5.88 17.21 14.35
N ARG A 653 5.38 17.31 13.11
CA ARG A 653 6.19 17.05 11.92
C ARG A 653 7.17 18.19 11.70
N ILE A 654 8.43 17.94 11.96
CA ILE A 654 9.51 18.87 11.64
C ILE A 654 9.98 18.57 10.23
N ARG A 655 9.84 19.56 9.37
CA ARG A 655 10.39 19.52 8.02
C ARG A 655 11.72 20.27 7.99
N LEU A 656 12.77 19.57 7.52
CA LEU A 656 14.07 20.15 7.19
C LEU A 656 14.18 20.22 5.66
N LYS A 657 14.14 21.40 5.07
CA LYS A 657 14.03 21.61 3.62
C LYS A 657 15.28 21.20 2.85
N TYR A 658 16.44 21.10 3.50
CA TYR A 658 17.73 20.73 2.91
C TYR A 658 18.24 19.36 3.35
N LEU A 659 18.19 19.06 4.66
CA LEU A 659 18.75 17.83 5.19
C LEU A 659 17.94 16.58 4.82
N SER A 660 16.62 16.73 4.62
CA SER A 660 15.76 15.58 4.36
C SER A 660 14.37 16.00 3.90
N ASP A 661 13.96 15.57 2.70
CA ASP A 661 12.54 15.67 2.31
C ASP A 661 11.62 14.75 3.16
N VAL A 662 12.18 13.82 3.94
CA VAL A 662 11.46 13.03 4.94
C VAL A 662 11.24 13.88 6.19
N HIS A 663 9.98 13.97 6.62
CA HIS A 663 9.61 14.68 7.84
C HIS A 663 10.16 13.91 9.05
N MET A 664 10.73 14.64 10.00
CA MET A 664 11.02 14.10 11.31
C MET A 664 9.76 14.25 12.15
N ASP A 665 9.16 13.12 12.51
CA ASP A 665 8.01 13.12 13.40
C ASP A 665 8.53 13.14 14.84
N ILE A 666 8.55 14.33 15.48
CA ILE A 666 8.75 14.39 16.92
C ILE A 666 7.40 14.14 17.57
N ARG A 667 7.33 13.08 18.38
CA ARG A 667 6.18 12.85 19.26
C ARG A 667 6.26 13.90 20.36
N THR A 668 5.44 14.94 20.27
CA THR A 668 5.47 16.05 21.23
C THR A 668 4.63 15.79 22.47
N ASN A 669 3.79 14.76 22.46
CA ASN A 669 3.12 14.22 23.63
C ASN A 669 3.31 12.70 23.61
N ILE A 670 4.21 12.19 24.46
CA ILE A 670 4.28 10.75 24.75
C ILE A 670 3.24 10.39 25.83
N ASP A 671 2.71 11.39 26.55
CA ASP A 671 1.92 11.20 27.78
C ASP A 671 0.40 11.36 27.62
N GLN A 672 -0.13 11.52 26.40
CA GLN A 672 -1.58 11.51 26.17
C GLN A 672 -1.98 10.16 25.56
N ASP A 673 -2.51 9.27 26.39
CA ASP A 673 -3.16 8.01 26.00
C ASP A 673 -4.59 8.23 25.49
N ASP A 674 -4.91 9.45 25.05
CA ASP A 674 -6.21 9.77 24.47
C ASP A 674 -6.37 9.11 23.10
N LEU A 675 -7.55 8.58 22.82
CA LEU A 675 -7.92 8.05 21.51
C LEU A 675 -8.30 9.18 20.55
N ASP A 676 -7.94 9.01 19.28
CA ASP A 676 -8.38 9.86 18.19
C ASP A 676 -9.83 9.51 17.84
N SER A 677 -10.77 10.25 18.45
CA SER A 677 -12.21 10.10 18.21
C SER A 677 -12.62 10.21 16.74
N GLY A 678 -11.87 10.95 15.91
CA GLY A 678 -12.12 11.07 14.48
C GLY A 678 -11.75 9.79 13.73
N ARG A 679 -10.58 9.22 14.04
CA ARG A 679 -10.14 7.94 13.45
C ARG A 679 -10.96 6.76 13.94
N MET A 680 -11.25 6.69 15.25
CA MET A 680 -12.13 5.68 15.84
C MET A 680 -13.50 5.66 15.13
N ALA A 681 -14.07 6.84 14.87
CA ALA A 681 -15.33 6.99 14.13
C ALA A 681 -15.25 6.49 12.68
N ASN A 682 -14.26 6.97 11.92
CA ASN A 682 -14.20 6.72 10.48
C ASN A 682 -13.75 5.29 10.14
N ALA A 683 -13.06 4.61 11.05
CA ALA A 683 -12.52 3.27 10.83
C ALA A 683 -13.42 2.13 11.31
N LEU A 684 -14.37 2.39 12.21
CA LEU A 684 -15.19 1.31 12.80
C LEU A 684 -15.99 0.55 11.74
N SER A 685 -16.73 1.27 10.90
CA SER A 685 -17.60 0.66 9.89
C SER A 685 -16.82 -0.21 8.89
N PRO A 686 -15.73 0.30 8.26
CA PRO A 686 -14.89 -0.52 7.39
C PRO A 686 -14.26 -1.70 8.13
N ASN A 687 -13.75 -1.53 9.36
CA ASN A 687 -13.10 -2.60 10.09
C ASN A 687 -14.08 -3.73 10.45
N VAL A 688 -15.33 -3.41 10.80
CA VAL A 688 -16.38 -4.41 11.01
C VAL A 688 -16.64 -5.19 9.73
N VAL A 689 -16.90 -4.53 8.60
CA VAL A 689 -17.17 -5.23 7.32
C VAL A 689 -15.98 -6.09 6.90
N HIS A 690 -14.75 -5.56 7.02
CA HIS A 690 -13.52 -6.31 6.74
C HIS A 690 -13.37 -7.56 7.61
N SER A 691 -13.82 -7.51 8.86
CA SER A 691 -13.76 -8.67 9.75
C SER A 691 -14.81 -9.74 9.41
N PHE A 692 -15.92 -9.33 8.81
CA PHE A 692 -16.96 -10.23 8.32
C PHE A 692 -16.60 -10.86 6.98
N ASP A 693 -16.00 -10.11 6.05
CA ASP A 693 -15.48 -10.70 4.80
C ASP A 693 -14.38 -11.73 5.08
N SER A 694 -13.51 -11.45 6.04
CA SER A 694 -12.49 -12.39 6.46
C SER A 694 -13.07 -13.67 7.10
N SER A 695 -14.18 -13.54 7.82
CA SER A 695 -14.88 -14.69 8.40
C SER A 695 -15.56 -15.52 7.32
N HIS A 696 -16.15 -14.86 6.31
CA HIS A 696 -16.71 -15.54 5.15
C HIS A 696 -15.62 -16.28 4.35
N MET A 697 -14.46 -15.66 4.12
CA MET A 697 -13.31 -16.34 3.49
C MET A 697 -12.88 -17.57 4.30
N SER A 698 -12.79 -17.46 5.63
CA SER A 698 -12.47 -18.59 6.51
C SER A 698 -13.45 -19.76 6.34
N PHE A 699 -14.74 -19.50 6.46
CA PHE A 699 -15.76 -20.55 6.33
C PHE A 699 -15.83 -21.13 4.91
N SER A 700 -15.67 -20.28 3.88
CA SER A 700 -15.60 -20.72 2.48
C SER A 700 -14.46 -21.70 2.28
N THR A 701 -13.27 -21.39 2.81
CA THR A 701 -12.09 -22.25 2.74
C THR A 701 -12.34 -23.60 3.40
N LEU A 702 -12.83 -23.60 4.64
CA LEU A 702 -13.07 -24.86 5.37
C LEU A 702 -14.16 -25.71 4.71
N LYS A 703 -15.24 -25.09 4.22
CA LYS A 703 -16.31 -25.77 3.49
C LYS A 703 -15.80 -26.33 2.16
N ALA A 704 -14.96 -25.59 1.43
CA ALA A 704 -14.40 -26.05 0.16
C ALA A 704 -13.52 -27.30 0.36
N ILE A 705 -12.65 -27.30 1.39
CA ILE A 705 -11.86 -28.49 1.75
C ILE A 705 -12.78 -29.67 2.12
N ALA A 706 -13.85 -29.43 2.87
CA ALA A 706 -14.81 -30.48 3.21
C ALA A 706 -15.54 -31.06 1.98
N LEU A 707 -15.72 -30.27 0.92
CA LEU A 707 -16.25 -30.72 -0.38
C LEU A 707 -15.18 -31.37 -1.28
N GLY A 708 -13.93 -31.48 -0.81
CA GLY A 708 -12.83 -32.12 -1.51
C GLY A 708 -12.11 -31.22 -2.52
N VAL A 709 -12.21 -29.89 -2.39
CA VAL A 709 -11.32 -28.96 -3.10
C VAL A 709 -9.93 -29.07 -2.48
N LYS A 710 -8.91 -29.34 -3.29
CA LYS A 710 -7.51 -29.47 -2.84
C LYS A 710 -6.75 -28.15 -2.97
N ASN A 711 -6.96 -27.46 -4.10
CA ASN A 711 -6.25 -26.23 -4.40
C ASN A 711 -7.12 -25.02 -4.06
N ILE A 712 -6.68 -24.20 -3.10
CA ILE A 712 -7.37 -22.96 -2.76
C ILE A 712 -6.43 -21.77 -2.66
N GLY A 713 -6.58 -20.85 -3.60
CA GLY A 713 -5.97 -19.53 -3.57
C GLY A 713 -7.01 -18.44 -3.42
N GLY A 714 -6.56 -17.19 -3.35
CA GLY A 714 -7.46 -16.07 -3.36
C GLY A 714 -6.85 -14.76 -2.86
N VAL A 715 -7.57 -13.68 -3.13
CA VAL A 715 -7.22 -12.33 -2.67
C VAL A 715 -8.45 -11.73 -2.01
N HIS A 716 -8.59 -11.95 -0.70
CA HIS A 716 -9.70 -11.44 0.10
C HIS A 716 -11.07 -11.95 -0.40
N ASP A 717 -11.75 -11.18 -1.24
CA ASP A 717 -13.06 -11.47 -1.84
C ASP A 717 -12.98 -12.13 -3.23
N CYS A 718 -11.76 -12.45 -3.68
CA CYS A 718 -11.46 -13.24 -4.87
C CYS A 718 -11.06 -14.67 -4.46
N PHE A 719 -11.67 -15.67 -5.07
CA PHE A 719 -11.42 -17.09 -4.79
C PHE A 719 -10.82 -17.79 -6.00
N ALA A 720 -9.81 -18.62 -5.79
CA ALA A 720 -9.09 -19.31 -6.87
C ALA A 720 -8.98 -20.82 -6.63
N THR A 721 -9.17 -21.61 -7.69
CA THR A 721 -8.93 -23.06 -7.71
C THR A 721 -8.70 -23.53 -9.15
N THR A 722 -8.65 -24.84 -9.38
CA THR A 722 -8.55 -25.45 -10.71
C THR A 722 -9.93 -25.55 -11.38
N PRO A 723 -10.03 -25.67 -12.72
CA PRO A 723 -11.32 -25.70 -13.40
C PRO A 723 -12.28 -26.81 -12.94
N SER A 724 -11.76 -27.99 -12.59
CA SER A 724 -12.59 -29.11 -12.12
C SER A 724 -13.16 -28.95 -10.71
N GLU A 725 -12.54 -28.09 -9.90
CA GLU A 725 -12.92 -27.84 -8.51
C GLU A 725 -13.80 -26.59 -8.36
N MET A 726 -13.94 -25.80 -9.43
CA MET A 726 -14.55 -24.48 -9.38
C MET A 726 -16.03 -24.51 -8.97
N SER A 727 -16.84 -25.45 -9.48
CA SER A 727 -18.24 -25.58 -9.07
C SER A 727 -18.36 -25.83 -7.56
N LYS A 728 -17.52 -26.71 -7.01
CA LYS A 728 -17.50 -27.02 -5.56
C LYS A 728 -17.05 -25.82 -4.73
N LEU A 729 -16.03 -25.10 -5.17
CA LEU A 729 -15.58 -23.88 -4.49
C LEU A 729 -16.68 -22.82 -4.50
N ARG A 730 -17.31 -22.60 -5.66
CA ARG A 730 -18.40 -21.64 -5.81
C ARG A 730 -19.60 -21.98 -4.91
N ASP A 731 -19.93 -23.26 -4.77
CA ASP A 731 -20.96 -23.74 -3.85
C ASP A 731 -20.58 -23.50 -2.39
N ALA A 732 -19.33 -23.81 -2.02
CA ALA A 732 -18.81 -23.56 -0.69
C ALA A 732 -18.88 -22.08 -0.30
N VAL A 733 -18.51 -21.18 -1.22
CA VAL A 733 -18.55 -19.73 -0.98
C VAL A 733 -19.99 -19.25 -0.77
N ARG A 734 -20.95 -19.67 -1.62
CA ARG A 734 -22.36 -19.26 -1.51
C ARG A 734 -23.01 -19.82 -0.25
N GLN A 735 -22.79 -21.10 0.04
CA GLN A 735 -23.38 -21.75 1.21
C GLN A 735 -22.80 -21.20 2.52
N SER A 736 -21.48 -21.02 2.62
CA SER A 736 -20.88 -20.43 3.81
C SER A 736 -21.35 -18.99 4.07
N PHE A 737 -21.61 -18.19 3.02
CA PHE A 737 -22.19 -16.85 3.17
C PHE A 737 -23.60 -16.92 3.77
N SER A 738 -24.44 -17.79 3.19
CA SER A 738 -25.82 -18.04 3.63
C SER A 738 -25.86 -18.55 5.08
N ASP A 739 -25.06 -19.57 5.38
CA ASP A 739 -24.96 -20.20 6.70
C ASP A 739 -24.49 -19.17 7.74
N MET A 740 -23.46 -18.38 7.42
CA MET A 740 -22.94 -17.34 8.31
C MET A 740 -24.01 -16.30 8.65
N TYR A 741 -24.72 -15.76 7.65
CA TYR A 741 -25.69 -14.69 7.86
C TYR A 741 -27.09 -15.16 8.28
N SER A 742 -27.31 -16.47 8.45
CA SER A 742 -28.57 -17.00 9.00
C SER A 742 -28.87 -16.46 10.41
N GLY A 743 -27.82 -16.13 11.17
CA GLY A 743 -27.91 -15.42 12.45
C GLY A 743 -28.03 -13.89 12.31
N ASP A 744 -28.68 -13.25 13.29
CA ASP A 744 -28.77 -11.78 13.38
C ASP A 744 -27.47 -11.16 13.92
N TRP A 745 -26.47 -11.09 13.05
CA TRP A 745 -25.17 -10.53 13.38
C TRP A 745 -25.17 -9.02 13.58
N PHE A 746 -26.08 -8.28 12.92
CA PHE A 746 -26.15 -6.84 13.09
C PHE A 746 -26.62 -6.49 14.50
N THR A 747 -27.65 -7.16 15.02
CA THR A 747 -28.06 -6.98 16.41
C THR A 747 -26.98 -7.45 17.39
N ALA A 748 -26.33 -8.57 17.13
CA ALA A 748 -25.25 -9.08 17.98
C ALA A 748 -24.09 -8.08 18.11
N ILE A 749 -23.54 -7.61 16.99
CA ILE A 749 -22.39 -6.70 17.02
C ILE A 749 -22.74 -5.31 17.54
N THR A 750 -23.92 -4.78 17.17
CA THR A 750 -24.36 -3.48 17.67
C THR A 750 -24.57 -3.53 19.19
N THR A 751 -25.05 -4.65 19.72
CA THR A 751 -25.23 -4.87 21.17
C THR A 751 -23.88 -4.97 21.87
N GLN A 752 -22.96 -5.79 21.36
CA GLN A 752 -21.61 -5.94 21.93
C GLN A 752 -20.86 -4.60 21.98
N LEU A 753 -20.90 -3.82 20.91
CA LEU A 753 -20.24 -2.51 20.84
C LEU A 753 -20.92 -1.46 21.72
N THR A 754 -22.25 -1.44 21.76
CA THR A 754 -23.00 -0.48 22.58
C THR A 754 -22.78 -0.72 24.07
N GLN A 755 -22.57 -1.98 24.48
CA GLN A 755 -22.32 -2.30 25.89
C GLN A 755 -21.03 -1.69 26.44
N GLN A 756 -20.02 -1.47 25.58
CA GLN A 756 -18.69 -0.97 25.95
C GLN A 756 -18.61 0.54 26.19
N ILE A 757 -19.53 1.34 25.64
CA ILE A 757 -19.49 2.80 25.76
C ILE A 757 -20.37 3.30 26.92
N GLN A 758 -20.08 4.50 27.44
CA GLN A 758 -20.85 5.08 28.53
C GLN A 758 -22.05 5.89 28.00
N ARG A 759 -21.86 6.65 26.92
CA ARG A 759 -22.83 7.61 26.36
C ARG A 759 -23.84 6.98 25.40
N LYS A 760 -24.50 5.89 25.80
CA LYS A 760 -25.40 5.10 24.94
C LYS A 760 -26.61 5.90 24.45
N ASP A 761 -27.05 6.84 25.27
CA ASP A 761 -28.13 7.81 25.07
C ASP A 761 -27.86 8.80 23.92
N GLU A 762 -26.60 9.03 23.55
CA GLU A 762 -26.24 9.86 22.39
C GLU A 762 -26.29 9.09 21.05
N LEU A 763 -26.52 7.77 21.05
CA LEU A 763 -26.50 6.96 19.84
C LEU A 763 -27.69 7.27 18.91
N LEU A 764 -27.45 7.10 17.62
CA LEU A 764 -28.53 7.12 16.63
C LEU A 764 -29.40 5.87 16.81
N PRO A 765 -30.70 5.94 16.45
CA PRO A 765 -31.53 4.76 16.31
C PRO A 765 -30.85 3.72 15.43
N LYS A 766 -30.94 2.44 15.82
CA LYS A 766 -30.41 1.35 14.99
C LYS A 766 -31.18 1.31 13.66
N PRO A 767 -30.50 1.06 12.53
CA PRO A 767 -31.17 0.76 11.27
C PRO A 767 -32.15 -0.42 11.44
N GLU A 768 -33.32 -0.31 10.82
CA GLU A 768 -34.26 -1.41 10.70
C GLU A 768 -33.69 -2.49 9.76
N LEU A 769 -33.85 -3.75 10.16
CA LEU A 769 -33.53 -4.89 9.32
C LEU A 769 -34.66 -5.09 8.31
N GLY A 770 -34.30 -5.42 7.07
CA GLY A 770 -35.28 -5.86 6.08
C GLY A 770 -35.56 -7.37 6.16
N ASP A 771 -36.17 -7.89 5.09
CA ASP A 771 -36.68 -9.26 5.02
C ASP A 771 -35.96 -10.13 3.96
N LEU A 772 -34.74 -9.74 3.54
CA LEU A 772 -33.96 -10.55 2.59
C LEU A 772 -33.76 -11.98 3.11
N ASP A 773 -34.27 -12.95 2.36
CA ASP A 773 -34.01 -14.37 2.58
C ASP A 773 -32.62 -14.74 2.07
N LEU A 774 -31.72 -15.02 3.00
CA LEU A 774 -30.33 -15.37 2.72
C LEU A 774 -30.15 -16.79 2.19
N THR A 775 -31.17 -17.64 2.23
CA THR A 775 -31.11 -18.95 1.57
C THR A 775 -31.07 -18.80 0.04
N SER A 776 -31.62 -17.70 -0.50
CA SER A 776 -31.56 -17.37 -1.93
C SER A 776 -30.13 -17.22 -2.48
N VAL A 777 -29.15 -16.89 -1.63
CA VAL A 777 -27.73 -16.79 -2.02
C VAL A 777 -27.18 -18.13 -2.51
N GLN A 778 -27.67 -19.25 -1.96
CA GLN A 778 -27.21 -20.60 -2.30
C GLN A 778 -27.47 -20.94 -3.77
N THR A 779 -28.53 -20.37 -4.35
CA THR A 779 -28.90 -20.57 -5.76
C THR A 779 -28.56 -19.37 -6.64
N SER A 780 -28.05 -18.27 -6.07
CA SER A 780 -27.68 -17.08 -6.84
C SER A 780 -26.59 -17.39 -7.86
N ASN A 781 -26.88 -17.07 -9.13
CA ASN A 781 -26.00 -17.40 -10.24
C ASN A 781 -24.75 -16.50 -10.30
N TYR A 782 -24.92 -15.22 -9.97
CA TYR A 782 -23.89 -14.19 -10.17
C TYR A 782 -23.36 -13.59 -8.85
N PHE A 783 -23.59 -14.26 -7.73
CA PHE A 783 -23.02 -13.87 -6.43
C PHE A 783 -21.49 -13.67 -6.53
N ILE A 784 -20.82 -14.61 -7.17
CA ILE A 784 -19.38 -14.64 -7.47
C ILE A 784 -19.22 -14.94 -8.97
N THR A 785 -18.42 -14.13 -9.70
CA THR A 785 -18.38 -14.11 -11.18
C THR A 785 -17.01 -14.04 -11.81
#